data_AF-A0A935NKS9-F1
#
_entry.id   AF-A0A935NKS9-F1
#
_cell.length_a   1.000
_cell.length_b   1.000
_cell.length_c   1.000
_cell.angle_alpha   90.00
_cell.angle_beta   90.00
_cell.angle_gamma   90.00
#
_symmetry.space_group_name_H-M   'P 1'
#
loop_
_entity.id
_entity.type
_entity.pdbx_description
1 polymer ?
#
loop_
_entity_poly.entity_id
_entity_poly.type
_entity_poly.pdbx_seq_one_letter_code
_entity_poly.pdbx_strand_id
1 'polypeptide(L)'
;MPPKQQINKKGLPINYSLDVRQMQRTTQDIAKWRNAMRSAENVLNPNRTQLYELYSDILLDGRLKALIEKRVLNITNSLPRFIEDGKDDDHIIIQEVLQTPWFYDLLQYILEARFWGHSLIEFIPGNNTPIGSAELIARPHVRPEFGDILIKQNNDSERILYRQPPYINNLLEVGKNKDLGLLLEAAQYVIYKRGAFGDWAQYSQLFGMPFRVGKYKAYDDSTRKILEKALAEAGSAAYMVMPEEASIELHKSESGQGNNNVYDLIRRACNEELAILILGQTMTTEDGSSLSQAQVHKNVEDQITLADKIWITYQLNWGFKKILENFGYKVASGRFTFDDIEKLTKDQQIDILVKINNNIAPIDPDYIATTFNVPLLKPAATTPAPNEKKKLTDIEPPTCNHIHAHAHARAHETLSDSVDFSPIDQLFEDLATKVYTQQITKVDIYEPLLLNTVKLLWQAINTGWGKDISLTDFTTNEAQLLTYTKANLFMFSGAKNIEQLRELTDLLTDQDGNIKSFATFKKDAENVFKTYNNTRLKAEYNYAIAASQSAVNWLQYQDAKEVKPLLEYQTAGDDRVRLEHNKLDGIAVPIDDPFWDTYYPPNGWGCRCDVVQRSEDEVKPKKILSKEKAQAKGANVINERDIALFAKNTGKNGSWFDGHFYFEGLTTTEKTDLQTKINKLRYYNEYDQNWIRTALNDNGGYVVTHKKRNLKSNDTADINYIANFLADQGEAIELLPDLPDVKNPDATRNGVVWEFKAVYGNAKYRIQNHIATAKKQNVANVFIYLPNTINKSDVTLGIHNAINLHDNKRKIKLIDILYNNTIYPLTREQIENSNYGDFL
;
A
#
# COMPACT_ATOMS: atom_id res chain seq x y z
N MET A 1 -44.08 -10.35 -52.19
CA MET A 1 -42.91 -9.76 -52.87
C MET A 1 -41.67 -10.11 -52.05
N PRO A 2 -40.55 -10.56 -52.65
CA PRO A 2 -39.30 -10.66 -51.90
C PRO A 2 -38.93 -9.27 -51.37
N PRO A 3 -38.47 -9.13 -50.12
CA PRO A 3 -38.05 -7.85 -49.56
C PRO A 3 -37.00 -7.22 -50.48
N LYS A 4 -37.15 -5.94 -50.81
CA LYS A 4 -36.19 -5.22 -51.65
C LYS A 4 -34.90 -5.03 -50.85
N GLN A 5 -33.83 -5.70 -51.27
CA GLN A 5 -32.49 -5.48 -50.74
C GLN A 5 -32.04 -4.06 -51.15
N GLN A 6 -31.95 -3.14 -50.20
CA GLN A 6 -31.33 -1.84 -50.47
C GLN A 6 -29.82 -2.00 -50.40
N ILE A 7 -29.15 -1.80 -51.53
CA ILE A 7 -27.72 -1.54 -51.57
C ILE A 7 -27.54 -0.13 -51.03
N ASN A 8 -26.75 0.02 -49.96
CA ASN A 8 -26.39 1.31 -49.38
C ASN A 8 -25.90 2.24 -50.51
N LYS A 9 -26.75 3.20 -50.89
CA LYS A 9 -26.48 4.10 -52.01
C LYS A 9 -25.45 5.10 -51.54
N LYS A 10 -24.21 4.95 -52.03
CA LYS A 10 -23.04 5.85 -51.90
C LYS A 10 -22.00 5.51 -50.82
N GLY A 11 -21.67 4.24 -50.55
CA GLY A 11 -20.47 3.92 -49.76
C GLY A 11 -20.37 4.62 -48.38
N LEU A 12 -21.51 5.07 -47.84
CA LEU A 12 -21.63 5.69 -46.53
C LEU A 12 -21.64 4.58 -45.49
N PRO A 13 -21.15 4.79 -44.25
CA PRO A 13 -21.22 3.77 -43.23
C PRO A 13 -22.68 3.40 -42.90
N ILE A 14 -22.93 2.14 -42.55
CA ILE A 14 -24.27 1.60 -42.30
C ILE A 14 -24.98 2.37 -41.18
N ASN A 15 -24.26 2.76 -40.13
CA ASN A 15 -24.81 3.54 -39.02
C ASN A 15 -25.54 4.83 -39.46
N TYR A 16 -25.07 5.50 -40.52
CA TYR A 16 -25.71 6.71 -41.06
C TYR A 16 -27.01 6.43 -41.83
N SER A 17 -27.24 5.16 -42.21
CA SER A 17 -28.45 4.74 -42.90
C SER A 17 -29.55 4.25 -41.94
N LEU A 18 -29.26 4.10 -40.65
CA LEU A 18 -30.20 3.60 -39.66
C LEU A 18 -31.10 4.72 -39.12
N ASP A 19 -32.39 4.41 -38.96
CA ASP A 19 -33.36 5.27 -38.26
C ASP A 19 -33.26 4.99 -36.76
N VAL A 20 -32.21 5.53 -36.12
CA VAL A 20 -31.93 5.34 -34.70
C VAL A 20 -32.92 6.16 -33.88
N ARG A 21 -33.78 5.47 -33.13
CA ARG A 21 -34.76 6.09 -32.25
C ARG A 21 -34.15 6.41 -30.88
N GLN A 22 -34.72 7.42 -30.22
CA GLN A 22 -34.39 7.70 -28.83
C GLN A 22 -34.81 6.52 -27.94
N MET A 23 -33.86 6.07 -27.13
CA MET A 23 -34.05 5.01 -26.17
C MET A 23 -35.12 5.38 -25.14
N GLN A 24 -36.10 4.50 -24.95
CA GLN A 24 -37.20 4.71 -24.02
C GLN A 24 -36.78 4.33 -22.61
N ARG A 25 -36.53 5.34 -21.76
CA ARG A 25 -36.24 5.12 -20.34
C ARG A 25 -37.55 5.05 -19.55
N THR A 26 -38.00 3.84 -19.26
CA THR A 26 -39.18 3.59 -18.42
C THR A 26 -38.79 2.74 -17.22
N THR A 27 -39.59 2.78 -16.15
CA THR A 27 -39.38 1.92 -14.98
C THR A 27 -39.32 0.46 -15.40
N GLN A 28 -38.26 -0.23 -15.02
CA GLN A 28 -38.07 -1.66 -15.32
C GLN A 28 -38.52 -2.51 -14.14
N ASP A 29 -39.20 -3.61 -14.43
CA ASP A 29 -39.66 -4.58 -13.45
C ASP A 29 -39.39 -6.02 -13.95
N ILE A 30 -39.62 -7.00 -13.06
CA ILE A 30 -39.38 -8.41 -13.36
C ILE A 30 -40.28 -8.92 -14.50
N ALA A 31 -41.48 -8.35 -14.67
CA ALA A 31 -42.37 -8.73 -15.76
C ALA A 31 -41.81 -8.27 -17.12
N LYS A 32 -41.30 -7.03 -17.20
CA LYS A 32 -40.61 -6.49 -18.37
C LYS A 32 -39.35 -7.27 -18.70
N TRP A 33 -38.53 -7.62 -17.71
CA TRP A 33 -37.37 -8.49 -17.91
C TRP A 33 -37.76 -9.85 -18.53
N ARG A 34 -38.74 -10.54 -17.96
CA ARG A 34 -39.24 -11.82 -18.51
C ARG A 34 -39.87 -11.68 -19.89
N ASN A 35 -40.56 -10.56 -20.16
CA ASN A 35 -41.15 -10.30 -21.48
C ASN A 35 -40.06 -10.04 -22.53
N ALA A 36 -39.05 -9.23 -22.20
CA ALA A 36 -37.91 -8.97 -23.07
C ALA A 36 -37.15 -10.25 -23.40
N MET A 37 -36.92 -11.11 -22.40
CA MET A 37 -36.32 -12.43 -22.57
C MET A 37 -37.16 -13.32 -23.51
N ARG A 38 -38.46 -13.48 -23.24
CA ARG A 38 -39.36 -14.30 -24.10
C ARG A 38 -39.45 -13.77 -25.53
N SER A 39 -39.40 -12.45 -25.72
CA SER A 39 -39.38 -11.82 -27.03
C SER A 39 -38.08 -12.12 -27.78
N ALA A 40 -36.94 -12.06 -27.10
CA ALA A 40 -35.64 -12.37 -27.67
C ALA A 40 -35.49 -13.87 -28.01
N GLU A 41 -36.04 -14.75 -27.18
CA GLU A 41 -35.99 -16.21 -27.36
C GLU A 41 -37.02 -16.76 -28.35
N ASN A 42 -37.91 -15.91 -28.89
CA ASN A 42 -38.95 -16.35 -29.79
C ASN A 42 -38.36 -17.07 -31.01
N VAL A 43 -38.71 -18.33 -31.20
CA VAL A 43 -38.14 -19.20 -32.24
C VAL A 43 -38.50 -18.72 -33.65
N LEU A 44 -39.67 -18.12 -33.84
CA LEU A 44 -40.19 -17.71 -35.16
C LEU A 44 -39.81 -16.27 -35.51
N ASN A 45 -39.87 -15.37 -34.53
CA ASN A 45 -39.59 -13.95 -34.72
C ASN A 45 -38.85 -13.37 -33.50
N PRO A 46 -37.56 -13.68 -33.34
CA PRO A 46 -36.75 -13.16 -32.25
C PRO A 46 -36.64 -11.63 -32.35
N ASN A 47 -36.97 -10.94 -31.26
CA ASN A 47 -36.84 -9.49 -31.17
C ASN A 47 -36.16 -9.08 -29.86
N ARG A 48 -34.96 -8.53 -29.99
CA ARG A 48 -34.07 -8.11 -28.90
C ARG A 48 -34.17 -6.62 -28.55
N THR A 49 -35.06 -5.86 -29.18
CA THR A 49 -35.18 -4.40 -28.96
C THR A 49 -35.42 -4.07 -27.49
N GLN A 50 -36.45 -4.69 -26.89
CA GLN A 50 -36.78 -4.50 -25.46
C GLN A 50 -35.67 -4.97 -24.53
N LEU A 51 -34.92 -5.99 -24.95
CA LEU A 51 -33.80 -6.53 -24.19
C LEU A 51 -32.64 -5.52 -24.15
N TYR A 52 -32.27 -4.93 -25.28
CA TYR A 52 -31.18 -3.94 -25.33
C TYR A 52 -31.56 -2.60 -24.69
N GLU A 53 -32.85 -2.22 -24.72
CA GLU A 53 -33.35 -1.10 -23.92
C GLU A 53 -33.21 -1.36 -22.42
N LEU A 54 -33.57 -2.56 -21.96
CA LEU A 54 -33.36 -2.99 -20.58
C LEU A 54 -31.88 -2.96 -20.18
N TYR A 55 -30.99 -3.51 -21.02
CA TYR A 55 -29.54 -3.53 -20.76
C TYR A 55 -28.97 -2.13 -20.59
N SER A 56 -29.39 -1.22 -21.46
CA SER A 56 -28.94 0.17 -21.41
C SER A 56 -29.41 0.88 -20.14
N ASP A 57 -30.59 0.54 -19.60
CA ASP A 57 -31.07 1.10 -18.34
C ASP A 57 -30.34 0.51 -17.11
N ILE A 58 -30.16 -0.82 -17.05
CA ILE A 58 -29.49 -1.44 -15.89
C ILE A 58 -28.02 -1.01 -15.76
N LEU A 59 -27.35 -0.65 -16.87
CA LEU A 59 -26.00 -0.09 -16.86
C LEU A 59 -25.88 1.29 -16.20
N LEU A 60 -26.99 1.93 -15.84
CA LEU A 60 -26.98 3.11 -14.94
C LEU A 60 -26.70 2.72 -13.47
N ASP A 61 -26.75 1.43 -13.11
CA ASP A 61 -26.29 0.97 -11.80
C ASP A 61 -24.76 1.06 -11.71
N GLY A 62 -24.28 1.92 -10.81
CA GLY A 62 -22.86 2.20 -10.66
C GLY A 62 -22.02 0.99 -10.28
N ARG A 63 -22.58 -0.01 -9.59
CA ARG A 63 -21.86 -1.23 -9.22
C ARG A 63 -21.68 -2.14 -10.44
N LEU A 64 -22.76 -2.43 -11.16
CA LEU A 64 -22.69 -3.22 -12.38
C LEU A 64 -21.73 -2.60 -13.40
N LYS A 65 -21.82 -1.28 -13.61
CA LYS A 65 -20.95 -0.57 -14.54
C LYS A 65 -19.47 -0.69 -14.14
N ALA A 66 -19.14 -0.47 -12.87
CA ALA A 66 -17.75 -0.57 -12.38
C ALA A 66 -17.17 -1.98 -12.54
N LEU A 67 -17.98 -3.03 -12.31
CA LEU A 67 -17.55 -4.42 -12.49
C LEU A 67 -17.24 -4.74 -13.96
N ILE A 68 -18.09 -4.27 -14.89
CA ILE A 68 -17.88 -4.44 -16.33
C ILE A 68 -16.64 -3.67 -16.78
N GLU A 69 -16.50 -2.40 -16.38
CA GLU A 69 -15.34 -1.58 -16.73
C GLU A 69 -14.03 -2.19 -16.22
N LYS A 70 -14.01 -2.75 -15.01
CA LYS A 70 -12.84 -3.45 -14.47
C LYS A 70 -12.42 -4.62 -15.38
N ARG A 71 -13.38 -5.46 -15.79
CA ARG A 71 -13.12 -6.61 -16.66
C ARG A 71 -12.67 -6.19 -18.06
N VAL A 72 -13.21 -5.08 -18.58
CA VAL A 72 -12.78 -4.48 -19.86
C VAL A 72 -11.35 -3.95 -19.76
N LEU A 73 -11.00 -3.23 -18.70
CA LEU A 73 -9.67 -2.66 -18.49
C LEU A 73 -8.56 -3.72 -18.44
N ASN A 74 -8.81 -4.89 -17.83
CA ASN A 74 -7.82 -5.97 -17.79
C ASN A 74 -7.41 -6.44 -19.19
N ILE A 75 -8.32 -6.37 -20.16
CA ILE A 75 -8.08 -6.71 -21.55
C ILE A 75 -7.47 -5.55 -22.32
N THR A 76 -8.06 -4.36 -22.23
CA THR A 76 -7.60 -3.23 -23.04
C THR A 76 -6.23 -2.72 -22.63
N ASN A 77 -5.83 -2.93 -21.37
CA ASN A 77 -4.46 -2.66 -20.88
C ASN A 77 -3.44 -3.74 -21.30
N SER A 78 -3.88 -4.89 -21.81
CA SER A 78 -3.03 -5.98 -22.29
C SER A 78 -3.05 -6.00 -23.83
N LEU A 79 -2.28 -5.17 -24.52
CA LEU A 79 -2.35 -5.11 -25.99
C LEU A 79 -1.87 -6.41 -26.66
N PRO A 80 -2.61 -6.96 -27.65
CA PRO A 80 -2.17 -8.13 -28.42
C PRO A 80 -1.04 -7.76 -29.39
N ARG A 81 -0.20 -8.72 -29.74
CA ARG A 81 0.83 -8.61 -30.79
C ARG A 81 0.48 -9.46 -32.01
N PHE A 82 1.06 -9.13 -33.17
CA PHE A 82 0.96 -9.92 -34.39
C PHE A 82 2.32 -10.54 -34.72
N ILE A 83 2.35 -11.86 -34.91
CA ILE A 83 3.58 -12.65 -35.15
C ILE A 83 3.48 -13.32 -36.52
N GLU A 84 4.55 -13.27 -37.32
CA GLU A 84 4.66 -13.93 -38.64
C GLU A 84 5.69 -15.07 -38.58
N ASP A 85 5.39 -16.22 -39.24
CA ASP A 85 6.19 -17.46 -39.17
C ASP A 85 7.70 -17.24 -39.37
N GLY A 86 8.46 -17.25 -38.27
CA GLY A 86 9.92 -17.30 -38.26
C GLY A 86 10.67 -15.96 -38.12
N LYS A 87 9.97 -14.83 -37.95
CA LYS A 87 10.58 -13.55 -37.58
C LYS A 87 9.72 -12.81 -36.56
N ASP A 88 10.22 -12.69 -35.33
CA ASP A 88 9.67 -11.72 -34.38
C ASP A 88 9.94 -10.30 -34.92
N ASP A 89 8.91 -9.44 -34.84
CA ASP A 89 8.97 -7.97 -34.90
C ASP A 89 9.08 -7.20 -36.24
N ASP A 90 8.91 -7.81 -37.43
CA ASP A 90 9.10 -7.05 -38.69
C ASP A 90 7.83 -6.48 -39.38
N HIS A 91 6.60 -6.76 -38.92
CA HIS A 91 5.38 -6.28 -39.61
C HIS A 91 4.90 -4.90 -39.13
N ILE A 92 5.75 -3.87 -39.29
CA ILE A 92 5.57 -2.48 -38.79
C ILE A 92 4.16 -1.91 -39.02
N ILE A 93 3.57 -2.17 -40.18
CA ILE A 93 2.24 -1.66 -40.58
C ILE A 93 1.12 -2.19 -39.67
N ILE A 94 1.21 -3.44 -39.20
CA ILE A 94 0.18 -4.02 -38.32
C ILE A 94 0.38 -3.52 -36.89
N GLN A 95 1.62 -3.31 -36.47
CA GLN A 95 1.92 -2.72 -35.17
C GLN A 95 1.39 -1.28 -35.07
N GLU A 96 1.45 -0.50 -36.15
CA GLU A 96 0.81 0.82 -36.22
C GLU A 96 -0.71 0.72 -36.06
N VAL A 97 -1.36 -0.26 -36.72
CA VAL A 97 -2.80 -0.53 -36.58
C VAL A 97 -3.18 -0.84 -35.13
N LEU A 98 -2.39 -1.66 -34.44
CA LEU A 98 -2.60 -2.04 -33.03
C LEU A 98 -2.54 -0.84 -32.07
N GLN A 99 -1.85 0.24 -32.44
CA GLN A 99 -1.71 1.46 -31.63
C GLN A 99 -2.77 2.53 -31.95
N THR A 100 -3.69 2.26 -32.89
CA THR A 100 -4.74 3.22 -33.23
C THR A 100 -5.85 3.27 -32.18
N PRO A 101 -6.50 4.43 -31.95
CA PRO A 101 -7.63 4.53 -31.02
C PRO A 101 -8.79 3.58 -31.37
N TRP A 102 -9.07 3.39 -32.65
CA TRP A 102 -10.17 2.52 -33.06
C TRP A 102 -9.89 1.03 -32.79
N PHE A 103 -8.62 0.63 -32.69
CA PHE A 103 -8.28 -0.74 -32.31
C PHE A 103 -8.57 -1.00 -30.83
N TYR A 104 -8.39 0.00 -29.96
CA TYR A 104 -8.86 -0.06 -28.57
C TYR A 104 -10.38 -0.26 -28.52
N ASP A 105 -11.14 0.53 -29.30
CA ASP A 105 -12.59 0.41 -29.38
C ASP A 105 -13.01 -0.97 -29.91
N LEU A 106 -12.30 -1.52 -30.88
CA LEU A 106 -12.51 -2.87 -31.39
C LEU A 106 -12.40 -3.93 -30.28
N LEU A 107 -11.35 -3.90 -29.46
CA LEU A 107 -11.18 -4.84 -28.35
C LEU A 107 -12.33 -4.72 -27.35
N GLN A 108 -12.74 -3.49 -27.04
CA GLN A 108 -13.89 -3.23 -26.18
C GLN A 108 -15.18 -3.81 -26.79
N TYR A 109 -15.49 -3.54 -28.06
CA TYR A 109 -16.71 -4.05 -28.71
C TYR A 109 -16.74 -5.58 -28.81
N ILE A 110 -15.59 -6.22 -29.03
CA ILE A 110 -15.47 -7.68 -29.02
C ILE A 110 -15.82 -8.21 -27.64
N LEU A 111 -15.20 -7.67 -26.58
CA LEU A 111 -15.45 -8.13 -25.22
C LEU A 111 -16.89 -7.84 -24.76
N GLU A 112 -17.43 -6.68 -25.14
CA GLU A 112 -18.81 -6.30 -24.87
C GLU A 112 -19.83 -7.30 -25.43
N ALA A 113 -19.50 -8.03 -26.49
CA ALA A 113 -20.39 -9.10 -26.98
C ALA A 113 -20.63 -10.19 -25.93
N ARG A 114 -19.77 -10.38 -24.92
CA ARG A 114 -20.08 -11.30 -23.79
C ARG A 114 -21.17 -10.77 -22.87
N PHE A 115 -21.19 -9.45 -22.63
CA PHE A 115 -22.18 -8.81 -21.76
C PHE A 115 -23.50 -8.62 -22.49
N TRP A 116 -23.45 -8.19 -23.74
CA TRP A 116 -24.62 -7.89 -24.58
C TRP A 116 -25.12 -9.09 -25.39
N GLY A 117 -24.35 -10.18 -25.45
CA GLY A 117 -24.63 -11.40 -26.24
C GLY A 117 -24.11 -11.35 -27.68
N HIS A 118 -24.10 -10.17 -28.30
CA HIS A 118 -23.69 -10.01 -29.70
C HIS A 118 -23.15 -8.61 -30.00
N SER A 119 -22.12 -8.52 -30.86
CA SER A 119 -21.62 -7.27 -31.45
C SER A 119 -21.50 -7.33 -32.98
N LEU A 120 -22.17 -6.37 -33.62
CA LEU A 120 -22.04 -5.88 -35.00
C LEU A 120 -20.93 -4.84 -35.18
N ILE A 121 -19.75 -5.11 -35.73
CA ILE A 121 -18.70 -4.06 -35.87
C ILE A 121 -18.40 -3.77 -37.35
N GLU A 122 -18.51 -2.51 -37.76
CA GLU A 122 -18.23 -2.00 -39.11
C GLU A 122 -16.87 -1.32 -39.18
N PHE A 123 -16.09 -1.69 -40.20
CA PHE A 123 -14.80 -1.06 -40.50
C PHE A 123 -14.97 -0.09 -41.66
N ILE A 124 -14.57 1.16 -41.42
CA ILE A 124 -14.77 2.27 -42.35
C ILE A 124 -13.41 2.70 -42.91
N PRO A 125 -13.24 2.81 -44.25
CA PRO A 125 -12.01 3.32 -44.84
C PRO A 125 -11.67 4.75 -44.36
N GLY A 126 -10.39 5.01 -44.12
CA GLY A 126 -9.89 6.34 -43.75
C GLY A 126 -9.49 7.17 -44.98
N ASN A 127 -9.28 8.48 -44.78
CA ASN A 127 -8.82 9.36 -45.87
C ASN A 127 -7.39 9.03 -46.34
N ASN A 128 -6.51 8.65 -45.40
CA ASN A 128 -5.09 8.35 -45.64
C ASN A 128 -4.65 6.99 -45.07
N THR A 129 -5.59 6.18 -44.58
CA THR A 129 -5.34 4.86 -43.99
C THR A 129 -6.34 3.86 -44.56
N PRO A 130 -5.94 2.59 -44.78
CA PRO A 130 -6.89 1.58 -45.27
C PRO A 130 -8.12 1.46 -44.36
N ILE A 131 -7.94 1.54 -43.04
CA ILE A 131 -9.03 1.60 -42.05
C ILE A 131 -8.89 2.89 -41.25
N GLY A 132 -9.95 3.69 -41.18
CA GLY A 132 -10.01 4.94 -40.41
C GLY A 132 -10.69 4.77 -39.04
N SER A 133 -11.73 3.93 -38.98
CA SER A 133 -12.45 3.63 -37.74
C SER A 133 -13.07 2.24 -37.73
N ALA A 134 -13.34 1.74 -36.52
CA ALA A 134 -14.18 0.60 -36.25
C ALA A 134 -15.38 1.10 -35.42
N GLU A 135 -16.59 0.93 -35.93
CA GLU A 135 -17.81 1.45 -35.31
C GLU A 135 -18.77 0.31 -34.98
N LEU A 136 -19.35 0.35 -33.79
CA LEU A 136 -20.40 -0.58 -33.41
C LEU A 136 -21.71 -0.22 -34.12
N ILE A 137 -22.30 -1.18 -34.83
CA ILE A 137 -23.66 -1.07 -35.35
C ILE A 137 -24.63 -1.06 -34.18
N ALA A 138 -25.56 -0.10 -34.19
CA ALA A 138 -26.58 0.02 -33.14
C ALA A 138 -27.30 -1.32 -32.88
N ARG A 139 -27.01 -1.94 -31.72
CA ARG A 139 -27.46 -3.30 -31.36
C ARG A 139 -28.96 -3.56 -31.58
N PRO A 140 -29.89 -2.61 -31.27
CA PRO A 140 -31.32 -2.79 -31.52
C PRO A 140 -31.72 -3.05 -32.98
N HIS A 141 -30.86 -2.70 -33.94
CA HIS A 141 -31.11 -2.90 -35.36
C HIS A 141 -30.60 -4.26 -35.87
N VAL A 142 -29.76 -4.95 -35.11
CA VAL A 142 -29.10 -6.18 -35.55
C VAL A 142 -29.91 -7.39 -35.13
N ARG A 143 -30.18 -8.31 -36.06
CA ARG A 143 -30.78 -9.62 -35.79
C ARG A 143 -29.78 -10.74 -36.09
N PRO A 144 -29.02 -11.19 -35.09
CA PRO A 144 -27.99 -12.22 -35.25
C PRO A 144 -28.55 -13.55 -35.78
N GLU A 145 -29.78 -13.90 -35.39
CA GLU A 145 -30.44 -15.14 -35.78
C GLU A 145 -30.65 -15.20 -37.30
N PHE A 146 -31.01 -14.07 -37.91
CA PHE A 146 -31.27 -13.96 -39.35
C PHE A 146 -30.05 -13.53 -40.17
N GLY A 147 -29.04 -12.93 -39.54
CA GLY A 147 -27.90 -12.38 -40.27
C GLY A 147 -28.24 -11.08 -41.01
N ASP A 148 -29.17 -10.29 -40.48
CA ASP A 148 -29.58 -9.02 -41.08
C ASP A 148 -29.62 -7.83 -40.10
N ILE A 149 -29.61 -6.63 -40.66
CA ILE A 149 -29.77 -5.34 -39.97
C ILE A 149 -31.07 -4.72 -40.47
N LEU A 150 -31.97 -4.37 -39.56
CA LEU A 150 -33.18 -3.62 -39.88
C LEU A 150 -32.87 -2.12 -39.94
N ILE A 151 -33.23 -1.46 -41.03
CA ILE A 151 -33.07 0.00 -41.12
C ILE A 151 -33.97 0.70 -40.09
N LYS A 152 -35.16 0.13 -39.87
CA LYS A 152 -36.14 0.55 -38.87
C LYS A 152 -36.48 -0.65 -37.98
N GLN A 153 -36.30 -0.51 -36.67
CA GLN A 153 -36.38 -1.61 -35.67
C GLN A 153 -37.68 -2.44 -35.69
N ASN A 154 -38.78 -1.91 -36.26
CA ASN A 154 -40.09 -2.58 -36.35
C ASN A 154 -40.58 -2.76 -37.79
N ASN A 155 -39.70 -2.68 -38.79
CA ASN A 155 -40.08 -2.83 -40.19
C ASN A 155 -39.12 -3.74 -40.95
N ASP A 156 -39.60 -4.95 -41.22
CA ASP A 156 -38.87 -6.01 -41.92
C ASP A 156 -38.78 -5.80 -43.44
N SER A 157 -39.45 -4.77 -43.97
CA SER A 157 -39.48 -4.49 -45.42
C SER A 157 -38.15 -3.99 -45.95
N GLU A 158 -37.34 -3.34 -45.11
CA GLU A 158 -36.05 -2.72 -45.45
C GLU A 158 -34.95 -3.27 -44.53
N ARG A 159 -34.08 -4.10 -45.10
CA ARG A 159 -33.02 -4.79 -44.35
C ARG A 159 -31.73 -4.90 -45.14
N ILE A 160 -30.62 -4.97 -44.40
CA ILE A 160 -29.27 -5.21 -44.91
C ILE A 160 -28.86 -6.63 -44.50
N LEU A 161 -28.63 -7.50 -45.48
CA LEU A 161 -28.12 -8.87 -45.24
C LEU A 161 -26.60 -8.81 -45.06
N TYR A 162 -26.13 -8.67 -43.83
CA TYR A 162 -24.72 -8.37 -43.56
C TYR A 162 -23.78 -9.57 -43.78
N ARG A 163 -24.33 -10.80 -43.78
CA ARG A 163 -23.58 -12.02 -44.12
C ARG A 163 -23.43 -12.25 -45.63
N GLN A 164 -23.82 -11.28 -46.47
CA GLN A 164 -23.70 -11.35 -47.92
C GLN A 164 -22.80 -10.23 -48.46
N PRO A 165 -22.09 -10.43 -49.57
CA PRO A 165 -21.38 -9.36 -50.26
C PRO A 165 -22.32 -8.19 -50.63
N PRO A 166 -21.87 -6.92 -50.55
CA PRO A 166 -20.50 -6.48 -50.22
C PRO A 166 -20.20 -6.38 -48.71
N TYR A 167 -21.20 -6.49 -47.84
CA TYR A 167 -21.10 -6.13 -46.42
C TYR A 167 -20.24 -7.10 -45.59
N ILE A 168 -20.25 -8.40 -45.93
CA ILE A 168 -19.44 -9.42 -45.24
C ILE A 168 -17.94 -9.11 -45.22
N ASN A 169 -17.47 -8.28 -46.15
CA ASN A 169 -16.05 -7.96 -46.28
C ASN A 169 -15.56 -6.94 -45.24
N ASN A 170 -16.48 -6.12 -44.70
CA ASN A 170 -16.16 -4.97 -43.84
C ASN A 170 -16.82 -5.05 -42.46
N LEU A 171 -17.49 -6.16 -42.15
CA LEU A 171 -18.21 -6.35 -40.89
C LEU A 171 -17.66 -7.55 -40.12
N LEU A 172 -17.39 -7.34 -38.84
CA LEU A 172 -17.03 -8.39 -37.90
C LEU A 172 -18.25 -8.71 -37.01
N GLU A 173 -18.76 -9.92 -37.13
CA GLU A 173 -19.80 -10.47 -36.27
C GLU A 173 -19.16 -11.20 -35.07
N VAL A 174 -19.47 -10.78 -33.85
CA VAL A 174 -18.92 -11.36 -32.62
C VAL A 174 -20.04 -11.86 -31.71
N GLY A 175 -19.86 -13.06 -31.15
CA GLY A 175 -20.84 -13.72 -30.29
C GLY A 175 -21.68 -14.75 -31.05
N LYS A 176 -22.47 -15.55 -30.32
CA LYS A 176 -23.35 -16.54 -30.95
C LYS A 176 -24.68 -15.90 -31.30
N ASN A 177 -25.29 -16.36 -32.39
CA ASN A 177 -26.54 -15.80 -32.90
C ASN A 177 -27.74 -15.91 -31.94
N LYS A 178 -27.71 -16.78 -30.93
CA LYS A 178 -28.76 -16.95 -29.91
C LYS A 178 -28.32 -16.55 -28.50
N ASP A 179 -27.09 -16.05 -28.34
CA ASP A 179 -26.59 -15.63 -27.04
C ASP A 179 -27.21 -14.29 -26.64
N LEU A 180 -27.75 -14.21 -25.43
CA LEU A 180 -28.38 -13.01 -24.88
C LEU A 180 -27.42 -12.22 -23.97
N GLY A 181 -26.28 -12.79 -23.60
CA GLY A 181 -25.25 -12.14 -22.80
C GLY A 181 -25.55 -12.07 -21.31
N LEU A 182 -24.48 -11.80 -20.54
CA LEU A 182 -24.52 -11.76 -19.07
C LEU A 182 -25.44 -10.67 -18.51
N LEU A 183 -25.73 -9.61 -19.27
CA LEU A 183 -26.64 -8.56 -18.83
C LEU A 183 -28.08 -9.05 -18.63
N LEU A 184 -28.49 -10.15 -19.28
CA LEU A 184 -29.78 -10.78 -19.02
C LEU A 184 -29.89 -11.22 -17.57
N GLU A 185 -28.87 -11.93 -17.10
CA GLU A 185 -28.80 -12.47 -15.74
C GLU A 185 -28.58 -11.37 -14.71
N ALA A 186 -27.79 -10.34 -15.05
CA ALA A 186 -27.56 -9.18 -14.19
C ALA A 186 -28.82 -8.33 -13.97
N ALA A 187 -29.72 -8.27 -14.97
CA ALA A 187 -30.88 -7.38 -14.96
C ALA A 187 -31.78 -7.60 -13.74
N GLN A 188 -32.05 -8.85 -13.37
CA GLN A 188 -32.93 -9.16 -12.24
C GLN A 188 -32.37 -8.60 -10.92
N TYR A 189 -31.07 -8.71 -10.68
CA TYR A 189 -30.43 -8.22 -9.46
C TYR A 189 -30.45 -6.70 -9.39
N VAL A 190 -30.22 -6.02 -10.51
CA VAL A 190 -30.35 -4.55 -10.57
C VAL A 190 -31.78 -4.11 -10.32
N ILE A 191 -32.79 -4.80 -10.88
CA ILE A 191 -34.21 -4.50 -10.65
C ILE A 191 -34.55 -4.67 -9.16
N TYR A 192 -34.18 -5.79 -8.54
CA TYR A 192 -34.42 -6.04 -7.11
C TYR A 192 -33.71 -5.02 -6.22
N LYS A 193 -32.44 -4.72 -6.51
CA LYS A 193 -31.64 -3.74 -5.79
C LYS A 193 -32.25 -2.34 -5.86
N ARG A 194 -32.63 -1.86 -7.05
CA ARG A 194 -33.26 -0.55 -7.22
C ARG A 194 -34.62 -0.48 -6.51
N GLY A 195 -35.40 -1.55 -6.57
CA GLY A 195 -36.65 -1.68 -5.82
C GLY A 195 -36.42 -1.54 -4.32
N ALA A 196 -35.47 -2.30 -3.75
CA ALA A 196 -35.12 -2.23 -2.33
C ALA A 196 -34.64 -0.84 -1.90
N PHE A 197 -33.87 -0.14 -2.72
CA PHE A 197 -33.50 1.25 -2.47
C PHE A 197 -34.70 2.20 -2.45
N GLY A 198 -35.63 2.03 -3.41
CA GLY A 198 -36.86 2.82 -3.47
C GLY A 198 -37.72 2.61 -2.22
N ASP A 199 -37.94 1.35 -1.84
CA ASP A 199 -38.72 0.99 -0.66
C ASP A 199 -38.06 1.49 0.63
N TRP A 200 -36.73 1.38 0.73
CA TRP A 200 -36.00 1.88 1.89
C TRP A 200 -36.05 3.41 1.99
N ALA A 201 -35.97 4.11 0.86
CA ALA A 201 -36.14 5.57 0.83
C ALA A 201 -37.55 5.98 1.25
N GLN A 202 -38.60 5.31 0.75
CA GLN A 202 -39.98 5.56 1.15
C GLN A 202 -40.21 5.27 2.64
N TYR A 203 -39.67 4.15 3.14
CA TYR A 203 -39.69 3.82 4.56
C TYR A 203 -39.00 4.91 5.39
N SER A 204 -37.81 5.35 4.97
CA SER A 204 -37.04 6.39 5.66
C SER A 204 -37.76 7.74 5.66
N GLN A 205 -38.52 8.06 4.60
CA GLN A 205 -39.35 9.27 4.56
C GLN A 205 -40.54 9.19 5.54
N LEU A 206 -41.22 8.04 5.61
CA LEU A 206 -42.40 7.86 6.45
C LEU A 206 -42.05 7.73 7.94
N PHE A 207 -40.93 7.07 8.26
CA PHE A 207 -40.58 6.66 9.63
C PHE A 207 -39.25 7.24 10.14
N GLY A 208 -38.41 7.85 9.29
CA GLY A 208 -37.10 8.37 9.69
C GLY A 208 -37.16 9.70 10.45
N MET A 209 -38.29 10.40 10.45
CA MET A 209 -38.53 11.60 11.25
C MET A 209 -39.77 11.39 12.13
N PRO A 210 -39.63 11.23 13.46
CA PRO A 210 -40.77 10.99 14.32
C PRO A 210 -41.70 12.21 14.37
N PHE A 211 -43.01 11.98 14.24
CA PHE A 211 -44.02 13.02 14.40
C PHE A 211 -44.01 13.56 15.85
N ARG A 212 -43.90 14.88 16.01
CA ARG A 212 -43.73 15.52 17.33
C ARG A 212 -45.08 16.00 17.84
N VAL A 213 -45.49 15.53 19.01
CA VAL A 213 -46.77 15.90 19.63
C VAL A 213 -46.53 16.65 20.93
N GLY A 214 -46.97 17.91 20.98
CA GLY A 214 -47.04 18.71 22.20
C GLY A 214 -48.43 18.63 22.83
N LYS A 215 -48.50 18.23 24.09
CA LYS A 215 -49.76 18.22 24.84
C LYS A 215 -49.83 19.42 25.80
N TYR A 216 -51.00 20.04 25.92
CA TYR A 216 -51.25 21.13 26.87
C TYR A 216 -52.60 20.91 27.57
N LYS A 217 -52.77 21.47 28.77
CA LYS A 217 -54.05 21.38 29.48
C LYS A 217 -55.13 22.18 28.74
N ALA A 218 -56.35 21.64 28.66
CA ALA A 218 -57.47 22.38 28.10
C ALA A 218 -57.61 23.77 28.75
N TYR A 219 -57.96 24.77 27.94
CA TYR A 219 -58.15 26.17 28.33
C TYR A 219 -56.89 26.97 28.70
N ASP A 220 -55.68 26.43 28.54
CA ASP A 220 -54.42 27.19 28.67
C ASP A 220 -53.82 27.59 27.31
N ASP A 221 -54.35 28.67 26.72
CA ASP A 221 -53.89 29.20 25.42
C ASP A 221 -52.46 29.78 25.47
N SER A 222 -51.98 30.16 26.65
CA SER A 222 -50.63 30.71 26.83
C SER A 222 -49.57 29.63 26.62
N THR A 223 -49.75 28.46 27.24
CA THR A 223 -48.87 27.31 27.08
C THR A 223 -48.96 26.73 25.67
N ARG A 224 -50.17 26.70 25.07
CA ARG A 224 -50.37 26.27 23.67
C ARG A 224 -49.47 27.05 22.71
N LYS A 225 -49.47 28.38 22.78
CA LYS A 225 -48.68 29.26 21.89
C LYS A 225 -47.17 29.12 22.10
N ILE A 226 -46.72 28.98 23.34
CA ILE A 226 -45.30 28.75 23.65
C ILE A 226 -44.84 27.42 23.08
N LEU A 227 -45.64 26.37 23.25
CA LEU A 227 -45.32 25.02 22.78
C LEU A 227 -45.33 24.95 21.24
N GLU A 228 -46.29 25.62 20.60
CA GLU A 228 -46.37 25.76 19.14
C GLU A 228 -45.12 26.45 18.58
N LYS A 229 -44.72 27.58 19.19
CA LYS A 229 -43.50 28.30 18.80
C LYS A 229 -42.23 27.45 19.01
N ALA A 230 -42.12 26.77 20.15
CA ALA A 230 -40.96 25.92 20.44
C ALA A 230 -40.84 24.74 19.46
N LEU A 231 -41.95 24.11 19.08
CA LEU A 231 -41.96 23.01 18.11
C LEU A 231 -41.67 23.48 16.68
N ALA A 232 -42.12 24.69 16.32
CA ALA A 232 -41.80 25.32 15.04
C ALA A 232 -40.31 25.67 14.93
N GLU A 233 -39.69 26.18 16.00
CA GLU A 233 -38.26 26.54 16.05
C GLU A 233 -37.34 25.31 16.14
N ALA A 234 -37.82 24.19 16.70
CA ALA A 234 -37.03 22.97 16.93
C ALA A 234 -36.75 22.13 15.66
N GLY A 235 -37.15 22.57 14.46
CA GLY A 235 -36.74 21.96 13.19
C GLY A 235 -37.89 21.58 12.24
N SER A 236 -37.55 20.96 11.10
CA SER A 236 -38.43 20.80 9.93
C SER A 236 -39.43 19.64 9.96
N ALA A 237 -39.39 18.76 10.97
CA ALA A 237 -40.34 17.64 11.06
C ALA A 237 -41.79 18.12 11.27
N ALA A 238 -42.79 17.37 10.83
CA ALA A 238 -44.18 17.72 11.14
C ALA A 238 -44.44 17.66 12.67
N TYR A 239 -45.23 18.61 13.19
CA TYR A 239 -45.60 18.68 14.60
C TYR A 239 -47.08 18.97 14.77
N MET A 240 -47.62 18.63 15.95
CA MET A 240 -48.99 18.96 16.36
C MET A 240 -49.01 19.39 17.82
N VAL A 241 -49.81 20.40 18.12
CA VAL A 241 -50.13 20.81 19.50
C VAL A 241 -51.60 20.52 19.76
N MET A 242 -51.91 19.77 20.81
CA MET A 242 -53.27 19.34 21.11
C MET A 242 -53.57 19.31 22.63
N PRO A 243 -54.84 19.48 23.05
CA PRO A 243 -55.24 19.31 24.44
C PRO A 243 -54.95 17.89 24.95
N GLU A 244 -54.68 17.74 26.25
CA GLU A 244 -54.45 16.43 26.89
C GLU A 244 -55.62 15.45 26.72
N GLU A 245 -56.84 15.98 26.64
CA GLU A 245 -58.10 15.24 26.50
C GLU A 245 -58.38 14.79 25.05
N ALA A 246 -57.60 15.29 24.08
CA ALA A 246 -57.72 14.87 22.69
C ALA A 246 -56.76 13.71 22.39
N SER A 247 -57.24 12.73 21.61
CA SER A 247 -56.44 11.58 21.17
C SER A 247 -56.39 11.51 19.64
N ILE A 248 -55.19 11.31 19.10
CA ILE A 248 -54.96 10.93 17.70
C ILE A 248 -54.14 9.64 17.70
N GLU A 249 -54.65 8.63 17.01
CA GLU A 249 -53.96 7.36 16.82
C GLU A 249 -53.22 7.38 15.48
N LEU A 250 -51.88 7.36 15.55
CA LEU A 250 -51.04 7.07 14.41
C LEU A 250 -50.65 5.60 14.51
N HIS A 251 -51.10 4.77 13.55
CA HIS A 251 -50.66 3.38 13.44
C HIS A 251 -49.16 3.37 13.13
N LYS A 252 -48.32 3.28 14.17
CA LYS A 252 -46.90 2.99 14.04
C LYS A 252 -46.77 1.53 13.66
N SER A 253 -45.83 1.21 12.76
CA SER A 253 -45.46 -0.18 12.52
C SER A 253 -44.92 -0.77 13.83
N GLU A 254 -45.61 -1.80 14.35
CA GLU A 254 -45.17 -2.58 15.51
C GLU A 254 -43.92 -3.40 15.14
N SER A 255 -42.75 -2.78 15.07
CA SER A 255 -41.46 -3.47 15.11
C SER A 255 -40.31 -2.47 15.19
N GLY A 256 -40.02 -2.01 16.41
CA GLY A 256 -38.69 -1.50 16.72
C GLY A 256 -37.65 -2.61 16.49
N GLN A 257 -36.55 -2.24 15.83
CA GLN A 257 -35.28 -2.98 15.76
C GLN A 257 -35.09 -4.15 14.78
N GLY A 258 -36.13 -4.68 14.10
CA GLY A 258 -35.97 -5.88 13.24
C GLY A 258 -35.85 -5.66 11.72
N ASN A 259 -36.60 -4.73 11.12
CA ASN A 259 -36.82 -4.70 9.67
C ASN A 259 -35.91 -3.77 8.85
N ASN A 260 -35.18 -2.83 9.47
CA ASN A 260 -34.31 -1.91 8.74
C ASN A 260 -33.13 -2.62 8.03
N ASN A 261 -32.78 -3.83 8.48
CA ASN A 261 -31.69 -4.62 7.92
C ASN A 261 -32.09 -5.35 6.62
N VAL A 262 -33.39 -5.61 6.39
CA VAL A 262 -33.82 -6.43 5.25
C VAL A 262 -33.50 -5.77 3.91
N TYR A 263 -33.70 -4.46 3.78
CA TYR A 263 -33.39 -3.73 2.55
C TYR A 263 -31.89 -3.67 2.27
N ASP A 264 -31.06 -3.48 3.29
CA ASP A 264 -29.60 -3.49 3.13
C ASP A 264 -29.07 -4.90 2.81
N LEU A 265 -29.63 -5.94 3.42
CA LEU A 265 -29.31 -7.34 3.09
C LEU A 265 -29.64 -7.68 1.63
N ILE A 266 -30.82 -7.29 1.14
CA ILE A 266 -31.18 -7.48 -0.28
C ILE A 266 -30.19 -6.74 -1.18
N ARG A 267 -29.83 -5.50 -0.82
CA ARG A 267 -28.85 -4.70 -1.58
C ARG A 267 -27.48 -5.38 -1.62
N ARG A 268 -26.96 -5.88 -0.50
CA ARG A 268 -25.67 -6.58 -0.40
C ARG A 268 -25.69 -7.88 -1.22
N ALA A 269 -26.70 -8.72 -1.01
CA ALA A 269 -26.86 -9.96 -1.78
C ALA A 269 -26.87 -9.68 -3.29
N CYS A 270 -27.61 -8.68 -3.75
CA CYS A 270 -27.62 -8.32 -5.17
C CYS A 270 -26.23 -7.83 -5.66
N ASN A 271 -25.48 -7.08 -4.87
CA ASN A 271 -24.14 -6.64 -5.23
C ASN A 271 -23.13 -7.79 -5.30
N GLU A 272 -23.23 -8.75 -4.38
CA GLU A 272 -22.41 -9.96 -4.34
C GLU A 272 -22.69 -10.84 -5.57
N GLU A 273 -23.96 -11.11 -5.88
CA GLU A 273 -24.37 -11.87 -7.07
C GLU A 273 -23.90 -11.21 -8.36
N LEU A 274 -23.98 -9.87 -8.46
CA LEU A 274 -23.45 -9.12 -9.61
C LEU A 274 -21.93 -9.26 -9.73
N ALA A 275 -21.19 -9.25 -8.63
CA ALA A 275 -19.74 -9.42 -8.63
C ALA A 275 -19.33 -10.83 -9.04
N ILE A 276 -20.01 -11.86 -8.53
CA ILE A 276 -19.81 -13.26 -8.93
C ILE A 276 -20.12 -13.44 -10.41
N LEU A 277 -21.23 -12.90 -10.90
CA LEU A 277 -21.63 -13.02 -12.31
C LEU A 277 -20.59 -12.41 -13.28
N ILE A 278 -20.04 -11.24 -12.93
CA ILE A 278 -19.15 -10.49 -13.84
C ILE A 278 -17.67 -10.87 -13.65
N LEU A 279 -17.19 -11.02 -12.42
CA LEU A 279 -15.78 -11.25 -12.09
C LEU A 279 -15.49 -12.63 -11.49
N GLY A 280 -16.51 -13.47 -11.26
CA GLY A 280 -16.36 -14.80 -10.66
C GLY A 280 -16.16 -14.79 -9.15
N GLN A 281 -16.12 -13.62 -8.51
CA GLN A 281 -15.74 -13.46 -7.11
C GLN A 281 -16.28 -12.16 -6.51
N THR A 282 -16.34 -12.05 -5.17
CA THR A 282 -16.87 -10.87 -4.46
C THR A 282 -15.80 -9.96 -3.83
N MET A 283 -14.76 -10.53 -3.23
CA MET A 283 -13.88 -9.83 -2.29
C MET A 283 -12.84 -8.86 -2.89
N THR A 284 -12.46 -8.92 -4.17
CA THR A 284 -11.65 -7.81 -4.73
C THR A 284 -12.45 -6.52 -4.91
N THR A 285 -13.74 -6.54 -4.54
CA THR A 285 -14.68 -5.45 -4.72
C THR A 285 -15.47 -5.09 -3.44
N GLU A 286 -15.29 -5.83 -2.33
CA GLU A 286 -15.89 -5.56 -1.02
C GLU A 286 -14.84 -5.77 0.09
N ASP A 287 -14.67 -4.78 0.98
CA ASP A 287 -13.61 -4.75 1.99
C ASP A 287 -13.83 -5.77 3.13
N GLY A 288 -12.76 -6.51 3.51
CA GLY A 288 -12.68 -7.10 4.86
C GLY A 288 -12.03 -8.48 5.06
N SER A 289 -10.97 -8.88 4.35
CA SER A 289 -10.33 -10.20 4.63
C SER A 289 -8.86 -10.36 4.25
N SER A 290 -8.24 -11.43 4.78
CA SER A 290 -6.81 -11.79 4.72
C SER A 290 -6.24 -11.95 3.30
N LEU A 291 -4.95 -11.63 3.12
CA LEU A 291 -4.22 -11.70 1.83
C LEU A 291 -4.35 -13.04 1.09
N SER A 292 -4.44 -14.16 1.79
CA SER A 292 -4.63 -15.49 1.16
C SER A 292 -5.99 -15.62 0.48
N GLN A 293 -7.04 -15.06 1.07
CA GLN A 293 -8.37 -15.03 0.46
C GLN A 293 -8.41 -14.03 -0.69
N ALA A 294 -7.78 -12.85 -0.55
CA ALA A 294 -7.66 -11.91 -1.66
C ALA A 294 -6.90 -12.50 -2.86
N GLN A 295 -5.86 -13.30 -2.63
CA GLN A 295 -5.10 -13.98 -3.70
C GLN A 295 -5.90 -15.09 -4.37
N VAL A 296 -6.67 -15.89 -3.62
CA VAL A 296 -7.57 -16.91 -4.21
C VAL A 296 -8.62 -16.24 -5.11
N HIS A 297 -9.20 -15.13 -4.65
CA HIS A 297 -10.17 -14.36 -5.44
C HIS A 297 -9.53 -13.71 -6.68
N LYS A 298 -8.31 -13.17 -6.55
CA LYS A 298 -7.55 -12.66 -7.70
C LYS A 298 -7.25 -13.75 -8.73
N ASN A 299 -6.87 -14.95 -8.30
CA ASN A 299 -6.62 -16.07 -9.21
C ASN A 299 -7.86 -16.43 -10.04
N VAL A 300 -9.06 -16.37 -9.45
CA VAL A 300 -10.32 -16.59 -10.19
C VAL A 300 -10.56 -15.48 -11.22
N GLU A 301 -10.33 -14.22 -10.85
CA GLU A 301 -10.43 -13.07 -11.76
C GLU A 301 -9.41 -13.17 -12.92
N ASP A 302 -8.18 -13.60 -12.62
CA ASP A 302 -7.10 -13.81 -13.60
C ASP A 302 -7.45 -14.95 -14.56
N GLN A 303 -8.07 -16.04 -14.09
CA GLN A 303 -8.56 -17.13 -14.95
C GLN A 303 -9.64 -16.66 -15.92
N ILE A 304 -10.57 -15.82 -15.46
CA ILE A 304 -11.59 -15.23 -16.34
C ILE A 304 -10.94 -14.30 -17.37
N THR A 305 -9.97 -13.49 -16.95
CA THR A 305 -9.21 -12.59 -17.83
C THR A 305 -8.47 -13.40 -18.91
N LEU A 306 -7.82 -14.50 -18.54
CA LEU A 306 -7.16 -15.42 -19.48
C LEU A 306 -8.17 -16.02 -20.47
N ALA A 307 -9.34 -16.47 -20.00
CA ALA A 307 -10.39 -16.99 -20.87
C ALA A 307 -10.93 -15.94 -21.86
N ASP A 308 -10.99 -14.68 -21.45
CA ASP A 308 -11.37 -13.56 -22.31
C ASP A 308 -10.27 -13.25 -23.34
N LYS A 309 -8.99 -13.22 -22.96
CA LYS A 309 -7.84 -13.06 -23.88
C LYS A 309 -7.80 -14.15 -24.95
N ILE A 310 -7.96 -15.41 -24.55
CA ILE A 310 -8.02 -16.55 -25.49
C ILE A 310 -9.17 -16.35 -26.49
N TRP A 311 -10.34 -15.96 -26.00
CA TRP A 311 -11.51 -15.78 -26.85
C TRP A 311 -11.36 -14.60 -27.81
N ILE A 312 -10.82 -13.47 -27.36
CA ILE A 312 -10.51 -12.31 -28.21
C ILE A 312 -9.49 -12.70 -29.29
N THR A 313 -8.47 -13.48 -28.92
CA THR A 313 -7.49 -14.00 -29.88
C THR A 313 -8.16 -14.81 -30.99
N TYR A 314 -9.21 -15.59 -30.67
CA TYR A 314 -9.99 -16.27 -31.70
C TYR A 314 -10.74 -15.30 -32.61
N GLN A 315 -11.37 -14.25 -32.05
CA GLN A 315 -12.07 -13.25 -32.85
C GLN A 315 -11.12 -12.49 -33.77
N LEU A 316 -9.92 -12.15 -33.27
CA LEU A 316 -8.89 -11.46 -34.06
C LEU A 316 -8.36 -12.34 -35.20
N ASN A 317 -8.02 -13.60 -34.92
CA ASN A 317 -7.42 -14.49 -35.92
C ASN A 317 -8.41 -15.04 -36.95
N TRP A 318 -9.64 -15.39 -36.55
CA TRP A 318 -10.60 -16.03 -37.44
C TRP A 318 -11.59 -15.06 -38.09
N GLY A 319 -11.81 -13.91 -37.47
CA GLY A 319 -12.68 -12.85 -37.94
C GLY A 319 -11.90 -11.65 -38.48
N PHE A 320 -11.26 -10.88 -37.59
CA PHE A 320 -10.64 -9.60 -37.93
C PHE A 320 -9.53 -9.71 -38.98
N LYS A 321 -8.73 -10.78 -38.94
CA LYS A 321 -7.68 -11.03 -39.94
C LYS A 321 -8.22 -11.04 -41.38
N LYS A 322 -9.39 -11.63 -41.61
CA LYS A 322 -10.03 -11.62 -42.94
C LYS A 322 -10.43 -10.21 -43.37
N ILE A 323 -10.87 -9.39 -42.41
CA ILE A 323 -11.16 -7.97 -42.66
C ILE A 323 -9.87 -7.24 -43.07
N LEU A 324 -8.78 -7.44 -42.33
CA LEU A 324 -7.48 -6.86 -42.69
C LEU A 324 -7.04 -7.25 -44.10
N GLU A 325 -7.19 -8.52 -44.49
CA GLU A 325 -6.90 -8.99 -45.86
C GLU A 325 -7.75 -8.27 -46.91
N ASN A 326 -9.05 -8.09 -46.66
CA ASN A 326 -9.96 -7.36 -47.56
C ASN A 326 -9.59 -5.89 -47.72
N PHE A 327 -9.02 -5.28 -46.68
CA PHE A 327 -8.52 -3.90 -46.69
C PHE A 327 -7.07 -3.78 -47.22
N GLY A 328 -6.51 -4.89 -47.72
CA GLY A 328 -5.20 -4.90 -48.40
C GLY A 328 -3.99 -5.11 -47.48
N TYR A 329 -4.21 -5.42 -46.20
CA TYR A 329 -3.12 -5.75 -45.29
C TYR A 329 -2.62 -7.19 -45.53
N LYS A 330 -1.30 -7.37 -45.51
CA LYS A 330 -0.65 -8.67 -45.72
C LYS A 330 -0.53 -9.44 -44.40
N VAL A 331 -1.62 -10.06 -43.96
CA VAL A 331 -1.65 -10.76 -42.66
C VAL A 331 -1.78 -12.28 -42.77
N ALA A 332 -1.87 -12.84 -43.98
CA ALA A 332 -2.15 -14.25 -44.23
C ALA A 332 -1.18 -15.22 -43.51
N SER A 333 0.10 -14.88 -43.44
CA SER A 333 1.20 -15.66 -42.83
C SER A 333 1.36 -15.46 -41.32
N GLY A 334 0.64 -14.53 -40.70
CA GLY A 334 0.79 -14.23 -39.27
C GLY A 334 -0.46 -14.46 -38.43
N ARG A 335 -0.31 -14.33 -37.11
CA ARG A 335 -1.39 -14.51 -36.13
C ARG A 335 -1.30 -13.49 -35.00
N PHE A 336 -2.46 -13.06 -34.52
CA PHE A 336 -2.57 -12.32 -33.27
C PHE A 336 -2.37 -13.25 -32.08
N THR A 337 -1.66 -12.78 -31.06
CA THR A 337 -1.54 -13.43 -29.78
C THR A 337 -1.43 -12.38 -28.68
N PHE A 338 -1.96 -12.67 -27.49
CA PHE A 338 -1.50 -11.96 -26.30
C PHE A 338 -0.18 -12.59 -25.88
N ASP A 339 0.73 -11.76 -25.38
CA ASP A 339 1.90 -12.24 -24.67
C ASP A 339 1.47 -12.69 -23.28
N ASP A 340 0.81 -13.83 -23.24
CA ASP A 340 0.61 -14.58 -22.01
C ASP A 340 1.70 -15.65 -21.87
N ILE A 341 2.91 -15.36 -22.38
CA ILE A 341 4.06 -15.72 -21.56
C ILE A 341 3.95 -14.72 -20.42
N GLU A 342 3.83 -15.18 -19.17
CA GLU A 342 4.29 -14.37 -18.05
C GLU A 342 5.54 -13.67 -18.57
N LYS A 343 5.51 -12.35 -18.82
CA LYS A 343 6.73 -11.66 -19.21
C LYS A 343 7.58 -11.86 -17.99
N LEU A 344 8.47 -12.85 -18.09
CA LEU A 344 9.42 -13.17 -17.06
C LEU A 344 9.99 -11.81 -16.75
N THR A 345 9.79 -11.34 -15.52
CA THR A 345 10.33 -10.05 -15.12
C THR A 345 11.81 -10.05 -15.52
N LYS A 346 12.41 -8.87 -15.74
CA LYS A 346 13.85 -8.84 -16.07
C LYS A 346 14.67 -9.69 -15.08
N ASP A 347 14.19 -9.78 -13.83
CA ASP A 347 14.67 -10.68 -12.78
C ASP A 347 14.55 -12.18 -13.12
N GLN A 348 13.38 -12.64 -13.59
CA GLN A 348 13.17 -14.03 -14.01
C GLN A 348 13.92 -14.38 -15.32
N GLN A 349 14.11 -13.43 -16.25
CA GLN A 349 14.95 -13.64 -17.44
C GLN A 349 16.44 -13.75 -17.08
N ILE A 350 16.92 -12.91 -16.14
CA ILE A 350 18.28 -13.00 -15.61
C ILE A 350 18.49 -14.35 -14.90
N ASP A 351 17.53 -14.80 -14.09
CA ASP A 351 17.63 -16.10 -13.41
C ASP A 351 17.74 -17.28 -14.38
N ILE A 352 16.97 -17.27 -15.49
CA ILE A 352 17.08 -18.27 -16.56
C ILE A 352 18.43 -18.19 -17.29
N LEU A 353 18.91 -16.99 -17.62
CA LEU A 353 20.20 -16.80 -18.28
C LEU A 353 21.37 -17.21 -17.37
N VAL A 354 21.31 -16.91 -16.07
CA VAL A 354 22.28 -17.38 -15.07
C VAL A 354 22.25 -18.90 -14.98
N LYS A 355 21.08 -19.53 -14.98
CA LYS A 355 20.94 -21.00 -14.98
C LYS A 355 21.49 -21.65 -16.25
N ILE A 356 21.30 -21.06 -17.44
CA ILE A 356 21.86 -21.56 -18.71
C ILE A 356 23.39 -21.39 -18.74
N ASN A 357 23.89 -20.20 -18.36
CA ASN A 357 25.33 -19.89 -18.34
C ASN A 357 26.11 -20.82 -17.40
N ASN A 358 25.52 -21.15 -16.25
CA ASN A 358 26.18 -21.98 -15.24
C ASN A 358 26.07 -23.48 -15.50
N ASN A 359 25.02 -23.96 -16.17
CA ASN A 359 24.71 -25.40 -16.25
C ASN A 359 24.70 -26.00 -17.65
N ILE A 360 24.65 -25.20 -18.72
CA ILE A 360 24.49 -25.70 -20.10
C ILE A 360 25.61 -25.21 -21.01
N ALA A 361 25.72 -23.89 -21.20
CA ALA A 361 26.74 -23.29 -22.06
C ALA A 361 26.92 -21.80 -21.72
N PRO A 362 28.15 -21.26 -21.83
CA PRO A 362 28.40 -19.84 -21.62
C PRO A 362 27.62 -19.00 -22.63
N ILE A 363 26.96 -17.96 -22.13
CA ILE A 363 26.14 -17.05 -22.93
C ILE A 363 27.02 -15.93 -23.49
N ASP A 364 26.77 -15.56 -24.74
CA ASP A 364 27.49 -14.47 -25.41
C ASP A 364 27.33 -13.15 -24.62
N PRO A 365 28.43 -12.54 -24.15
CA PRO A 365 28.40 -11.25 -23.46
C PRO A 365 27.70 -10.15 -24.27
N ASP A 366 27.80 -10.18 -25.59
CA ASP A 366 27.16 -9.18 -26.47
C ASP A 366 25.64 -9.33 -26.49
N TYR A 367 25.12 -10.55 -26.31
CA TYR A 367 23.68 -10.80 -26.12
C TYR A 367 23.19 -10.18 -24.81
N ILE A 368 23.93 -10.36 -23.70
CA ILE A 368 23.57 -9.78 -22.39
C ILE A 368 23.63 -8.24 -22.44
N ALA A 369 24.65 -7.69 -23.07
CA ALA A 369 24.82 -6.24 -23.22
C ALA A 369 23.67 -5.60 -24.03
N THR A 370 23.22 -6.27 -25.09
CA THR A 370 22.13 -5.78 -25.96
C THR A 370 20.75 -5.98 -25.32
N THR A 371 20.49 -7.12 -24.69
CA THR A 371 19.19 -7.45 -24.06
C THR A 371 18.92 -6.62 -22.81
N PHE A 372 19.95 -6.30 -22.01
CA PHE A 372 19.80 -5.54 -20.76
C PHE A 372 20.34 -4.11 -20.85
N ASN A 373 20.89 -3.70 -22.00
CA ASN A 373 21.42 -2.36 -22.25
C ASN A 373 22.54 -1.97 -21.27
N VAL A 374 23.44 -2.91 -20.95
CA VAL A 374 24.53 -2.74 -19.98
C VAL A 374 25.88 -2.74 -20.71
N PRO A 375 26.74 -1.70 -20.56
CA PRO A 375 28.04 -1.65 -21.22
C PRO A 375 29.05 -2.63 -20.58
N LEU A 376 29.76 -3.42 -21.42
CA LEU A 376 30.77 -4.39 -20.96
C LEU A 376 32.10 -3.70 -20.63
N LEU A 377 32.54 -3.78 -19.37
CA LEU A 377 33.90 -3.40 -18.95
C LEU A 377 34.82 -4.63 -18.97
N LYS A 378 36.00 -4.53 -19.61
CA LYS A 378 37.01 -5.60 -19.65
C LYS A 378 37.65 -5.83 -18.25
N PRO A 379 37.89 -7.08 -17.81
CA PRO A 379 38.43 -7.33 -16.47
C PRO A 379 39.95 -7.15 -16.40
N ALA A 380 40.42 -6.53 -15.31
CA ALA A 380 41.82 -6.48 -14.92
C ALA A 380 42.18 -7.65 -13.95
N ALA A 381 43.45 -8.04 -13.95
CA ALA A 381 44.01 -9.26 -13.38
C ALA A 381 43.95 -9.38 -11.84
N THR A 382 43.98 -10.65 -11.40
CA THR A 382 43.80 -11.19 -10.05
C THR A 382 44.99 -11.04 -9.10
N THR A 383 44.71 -10.96 -7.79
CA THR A 383 45.58 -11.42 -6.67
C THR A 383 44.75 -11.53 -5.35
N PRO A 384 45.22 -12.21 -4.27
CA PRO A 384 44.61 -13.47 -3.84
C PRO A 384 43.93 -13.46 -2.44
N ALA A 385 43.34 -14.61 -2.09
CA ALA A 385 42.31 -14.91 -1.09
C ALA A 385 42.58 -14.57 0.39
N PRO A 386 41.52 -14.35 1.21
CA PRO A 386 41.58 -14.39 2.67
C PRO A 386 41.05 -15.71 3.28
N ASN A 387 41.62 -16.02 4.45
CA ASN A 387 41.54 -17.25 5.25
C ASN A 387 40.14 -17.67 5.74
N GLU A 388 40.03 -18.98 6.00
CA GLU A 388 38.88 -19.76 6.48
C GLU A 388 38.14 -19.16 7.71
N LYS A 389 36.81 -19.06 7.62
CA LYS A 389 35.88 -18.79 8.72
C LYS A 389 35.48 -20.10 9.42
N LYS A 390 35.54 -20.13 10.76
CA LYS A 390 35.01 -21.23 11.60
C LYS A 390 33.47 -21.28 11.54
N LYS A 391 32.91 -22.50 11.49
CA LYS A 391 31.46 -22.81 11.47
C LYS A 391 30.76 -22.46 12.80
N LEU A 392 29.48 -22.10 12.69
CA LEU A 392 28.63 -21.48 13.71
C LEU A 392 27.69 -22.50 14.41
N THR A 393 28.14 -23.71 14.74
CA THR A 393 27.25 -24.80 15.22
C THR A 393 27.32 -25.13 16.72
N ASP A 394 28.16 -24.47 17.52
CA ASP A 394 28.46 -24.94 18.88
C ASP A 394 28.04 -23.97 20.01
N ILE A 395 26.77 -23.53 20.06
CA ILE A 395 26.26 -22.74 21.20
C ILE A 395 24.86 -23.20 21.62
N GLU A 396 24.75 -23.87 22.77
CA GLU A 396 23.47 -24.27 23.40
C GLU A 396 22.81 -23.11 24.21
N PRO A 397 21.46 -23.01 24.23
CA PRO A 397 20.73 -22.04 25.06
C PRO A 397 20.35 -22.60 26.44
N PRO A 398 20.39 -21.80 27.54
CA PRO A 398 19.97 -22.25 28.86
C PRO A 398 18.46 -22.04 29.10
N THR A 399 17.82 -23.02 29.75
CA THR A 399 16.41 -23.02 30.18
C THR A 399 16.31 -22.88 31.70
N CYS A 400 15.24 -22.27 32.24
CA CYS A 400 14.80 -22.53 33.62
C CYS A 400 13.35 -22.08 33.94
N ASN A 401 12.70 -22.83 34.84
CA ASN A 401 11.29 -22.80 35.25
C ASN A 401 11.08 -22.21 36.68
N HIS A 402 9.83 -21.73 36.91
CA HIS A 402 9.03 -21.62 38.15
C HIS A 402 9.19 -20.48 39.22
N ILE A 403 8.17 -19.59 39.23
CA ILE A 403 7.21 -19.10 40.28
C ILE A 403 7.64 -19.01 41.77
N HIS A 404 7.64 -17.79 42.36
CA HIS A 404 6.74 -17.30 43.45
C HIS A 404 7.05 -15.83 43.88
N ALA A 405 6.01 -15.17 44.38
CA ALA A 405 5.78 -13.72 44.50
C ALA A 405 6.50 -12.95 45.64
N HIS A 406 6.75 -11.65 45.45
CA HIS A 406 6.11 -10.52 46.17
C HIS A 406 6.61 -9.14 45.68
N ALA A 407 5.76 -8.13 45.84
CA ALA A 407 5.77 -6.82 45.20
C ALA A 407 7.00 -5.92 45.52
N HIS A 408 7.65 -5.42 44.46
CA HIS A 408 8.32 -4.10 44.30
C HIS A 408 9.34 -4.07 43.14
N ALA A 409 9.44 -5.13 42.33
CA ALA A 409 10.16 -5.13 41.05
C ALA A 409 9.20 -5.52 39.93
N ARG A 410 8.83 -4.59 39.03
CA ARG A 410 7.97 -4.91 37.89
C ARG A 410 8.77 -5.74 36.87
N ALA A 411 8.56 -7.06 36.97
CA ALA A 411 8.46 -8.04 35.89
C ALA A 411 9.62 -8.18 34.89
N HIS A 412 10.58 -9.04 35.23
CA HIS A 412 11.26 -9.89 34.25
C HIS A 412 11.05 -11.38 34.63
N GLU A 413 9.78 -11.78 34.74
CA GLU A 413 9.35 -13.08 34.19
C GLU A 413 9.32 -12.92 32.67
N THR A 414 9.48 -13.99 31.89
CA THR A 414 9.46 -13.98 30.43
C THR A 414 8.12 -13.43 29.93
N LEU A 415 8.03 -12.10 29.74
CA LEU A 415 6.83 -11.39 29.26
C LEU A 415 6.37 -11.89 27.88
N SER A 416 7.27 -12.56 27.16
CA SER A 416 6.98 -13.32 25.95
C SER A 416 6.09 -14.56 26.15
N ASP A 417 5.96 -15.11 27.35
CA ASP A 417 5.26 -16.39 27.55
C ASP A 417 3.74 -16.28 27.39
N SER A 418 3.19 -15.06 27.51
CA SER A 418 1.79 -14.77 27.22
C SER A 418 1.54 -14.34 25.76
N VAL A 419 2.57 -14.31 24.92
CA VAL A 419 2.49 -13.80 23.54
C VAL A 419 2.33 -14.97 22.58
N ASP A 420 1.33 -14.88 21.71
CA ASP A 420 1.11 -15.85 20.66
C ASP A 420 2.08 -15.66 19.49
N PHE A 421 3.09 -16.52 19.40
CA PHE A 421 4.03 -16.59 18.27
C PHE A 421 3.55 -17.51 17.14
N SER A 422 2.41 -18.19 17.30
CA SER A 422 1.89 -19.14 16.32
C SER A 422 1.63 -18.55 14.92
N PRO A 423 1.30 -17.25 14.74
CA PRO A 423 1.19 -16.68 13.39
C PRO A 423 2.49 -16.74 12.60
N ILE A 424 3.65 -16.69 13.27
CA ILE A 424 4.94 -16.87 12.60
C ILE A 424 5.22 -18.36 12.33
N ASP A 425 4.94 -19.24 13.29
CA ASP A 425 5.14 -20.69 13.09
C ASP A 425 4.34 -21.23 11.88
N GLN A 426 3.15 -20.70 11.62
CA GLN A 426 2.31 -21.05 10.46
C GLN A 426 2.96 -20.70 9.11
N LEU A 427 3.95 -19.81 9.08
CA LEU A 427 4.65 -19.41 7.86
C LEU A 427 5.77 -20.36 7.46
N PHE A 428 6.19 -21.27 8.36
CA PHE A 428 7.34 -22.13 8.13
C PHE A 428 7.20 -23.00 6.88
N GLU A 429 6.03 -23.62 6.69
CA GLU A 429 5.77 -24.51 5.56
C GLU A 429 5.89 -23.79 4.21
N ASP A 430 5.31 -22.60 4.09
CA ASP A 430 5.39 -21.77 2.89
C ASP A 430 6.83 -21.31 2.65
N LEU A 431 7.51 -20.79 3.68
CA LEU A 431 8.89 -20.35 3.58
C LEU A 431 9.84 -21.48 3.16
N ALA A 432 9.77 -22.63 3.82
CA ALA A 432 10.60 -23.79 3.50
C ALA A 432 10.34 -24.28 2.06
N THR A 433 9.08 -24.31 1.64
CA THR A 433 8.72 -24.67 0.26
C THR A 433 9.30 -23.68 -0.75
N LYS A 434 9.19 -22.38 -0.48
CA LYS A 434 9.70 -21.33 -1.38
C LYS A 434 11.22 -21.29 -1.47
N VAL A 435 11.92 -21.50 -0.37
CA VAL A 435 13.39 -21.63 -0.38
C VAL A 435 13.81 -22.88 -1.14
N TYR A 436 13.18 -24.03 -0.88
CA TYR A 436 13.51 -25.29 -1.55
C TYR A 436 13.26 -25.26 -3.05
N THR A 437 12.16 -24.65 -3.48
CA THR A 437 11.81 -24.47 -4.89
C THR A 437 12.52 -23.29 -5.55
N GLN A 438 13.39 -22.59 -4.81
CA GLN A 438 14.13 -21.41 -5.27
C GLN A 438 13.23 -20.26 -5.76
N GLN A 439 12.01 -20.17 -5.25
CA GLN A 439 11.14 -19.00 -5.45
C GLN A 439 11.60 -17.81 -4.59
N ILE A 440 12.36 -18.07 -3.53
CA ILE A 440 13.00 -17.08 -2.67
C ILE A 440 14.45 -17.50 -2.45
N THR A 441 15.37 -16.55 -2.59
CA THR A 441 16.82 -16.73 -2.48
C THR A 441 17.41 -15.95 -1.31
N LYS A 442 18.72 -16.09 -1.11
CA LYS A 442 19.49 -15.52 0.02
C LYS A 442 19.56 -13.99 0.11
N VAL A 443 19.09 -13.26 -0.89
CA VAL A 443 19.04 -11.77 -0.91
C VAL A 443 17.62 -11.22 -1.01
N ASP A 444 16.63 -12.12 -1.04
CA ASP A 444 15.23 -11.74 -1.10
C ASP A 444 14.67 -11.41 0.28
N ILE A 445 13.42 -10.97 0.31
CA ILE A 445 12.66 -10.75 1.53
C ILE A 445 11.42 -11.60 1.47
N TYR A 446 11.24 -12.46 2.47
CA TYR A 446 9.97 -13.12 2.70
C TYR A 446 9.05 -12.18 3.49
N GLU A 447 8.26 -11.40 2.76
CA GLU A 447 7.43 -10.30 3.30
C GLU A 447 6.51 -10.71 4.46
N PRO A 448 5.79 -11.86 4.43
CA PRO A 448 4.90 -12.24 5.52
C PRO A 448 5.63 -12.38 6.86
N LEU A 449 6.83 -12.96 6.85
CA LEU A 449 7.63 -13.14 8.07
C LEU A 449 8.16 -11.81 8.58
N LEU A 450 8.62 -10.93 7.68
CA LEU A 450 9.08 -9.59 8.04
C LEU A 450 7.96 -8.79 8.72
N LEU A 451 6.79 -8.71 8.09
CA LEU A 451 5.66 -7.92 8.58
C LEU A 451 5.13 -8.46 9.93
N ASN A 452 5.09 -9.78 10.12
CA ASN A 452 4.72 -10.37 11.42
C ASN A 452 5.78 -10.11 12.50
N THR A 453 7.06 -10.12 12.15
CA THR A 453 8.15 -9.78 13.08
C THR A 453 8.02 -8.31 13.54
N VAL A 454 7.83 -7.37 12.60
CA VAL A 454 7.57 -5.96 12.91
C VAL A 454 6.35 -5.82 13.82
N LYS A 455 5.25 -6.50 13.50
CA LYS A 455 4.01 -6.43 14.29
C LYS A 455 4.23 -6.87 15.74
N LEU A 456 4.89 -8.00 15.96
CA LEU A 456 5.16 -8.53 17.30
C LEU A 456 6.09 -7.61 18.09
N LEU A 457 7.17 -7.14 17.46
CA LEU A 457 8.11 -6.24 18.14
C LEU A 457 7.49 -4.87 18.41
N TRP A 458 6.62 -4.36 17.54
CA TRP A 458 5.84 -3.14 17.80
C TRP A 458 4.85 -3.32 18.97
N GLN A 459 4.21 -4.49 19.07
CA GLN A 459 3.39 -4.84 20.23
C GLN A 459 4.21 -4.86 21.53
N ALA A 460 5.44 -5.39 21.48
CA ALA A 460 6.38 -5.39 22.60
C ALA A 460 6.71 -3.95 23.05
N ILE A 461 6.99 -3.07 22.08
CA ILE A 461 7.27 -1.66 22.33
C ILE A 461 6.06 -1.00 23.00
N ASN A 462 4.84 -1.15 22.47
CA ASN A 462 3.64 -0.58 23.08
C ASN A 462 3.39 -1.11 24.50
N THR A 463 3.65 -2.40 24.72
CA THR A 463 3.53 -3.04 26.04
C THR A 463 4.52 -2.42 27.04
N GLY A 464 5.78 -2.27 26.65
CA GLY A 464 6.79 -1.61 27.48
C GLY A 464 6.49 -0.12 27.71
N TRP A 465 5.85 0.53 26.74
CA TRP A 465 5.56 1.96 26.82
C TRP A 465 4.39 2.26 27.77
N GLY A 466 3.51 1.29 27.99
CA GLY A 466 2.44 1.35 28.99
C GLY A 466 1.17 2.10 28.58
N LYS A 467 1.04 2.50 27.31
CA LYS A 467 -0.17 3.11 26.72
C LYS A 467 -0.28 2.79 25.23
N ASP A 468 -1.50 2.79 24.69
CA ASP A 468 -1.70 2.79 23.23
C ASP A 468 -1.25 4.15 22.67
N ILE A 469 -0.16 4.13 21.90
CA ILE A 469 0.47 5.37 21.41
C ILE A 469 -0.20 5.78 20.10
N SER A 470 -0.88 6.93 20.12
CA SER A 470 -1.20 7.68 18.91
C SER A 470 -0.03 8.60 18.56
N LEU A 471 0.61 8.37 17.41
CA LEU A 471 1.73 9.19 16.91
C LEU A 471 1.28 10.54 16.32
N THR A 472 0.17 11.11 16.79
CA THR A 472 -0.45 12.27 16.12
C THR A 472 0.19 13.61 16.48
N ASP A 473 0.88 13.71 17.62
CA ASP A 473 1.63 14.90 18.05
C ASP A 473 3.15 14.67 18.00
N PHE A 474 3.74 14.92 16.82
CA PHE A 474 5.15 14.73 16.49
C PHE A 474 6.10 15.75 17.13
N THR A 475 5.60 16.70 17.92
CA THR A 475 6.42 17.67 18.66
C THR A 475 6.90 17.12 19.99
N THR A 476 6.20 16.11 20.51
CA THR A 476 6.56 15.45 21.76
C THR A 476 7.79 14.57 21.57
N ASN A 477 8.68 14.55 22.58
CA ASN A 477 9.84 13.67 22.56
C ASN A 477 9.42 12.19 22.41
N GLU A 478 8.27 11.82 23.00
CA GLU A 478 7.68 10.48 22.89
C GLU A 478 7.38 10.11 21.43
N ALA A 479 6.64 10.95 20.70
CA ALA A 479 6.28 10.66 19.32
C ALA A 479 7.50 10.63 18.40
N GLN A 480 8.44 11.58 18.56
CA GLN A 480 9.67 11.61 17.76
C GLN A 480 10.48 10.31 17.93
N LEU A 481 10.61 9.84 19.17
CA LEU A 481 11.34 8.61 19.48
C LEU A 481 10.68 7.40 18.84
N LEU A 482 9.36 7.28 18.98
CA LEU A 482 8.60 6.13 18.50
C LEU A 482 8.46 6.10 16.97
N THR A 483 8.34 7.25 16.32
CA THR A 483 8.34 7.33 14.85
C THR A 483 9.65 6.80 14.28
N TYR A 484 10.79 7.22 14.85
CA TYR A 484 12.09 6.72 14.40
C TYR A 484 12.28 5.23 14.75
N THR A 485 11.84 4.81 15.94
CA THR A 485 11.88 3.39 16.36
C THR A 485 11.08 2.50 15.42
N LYS A 486 9.92 2.95 14.97
CA LYS A 486 9.10 2.20 14.01
C LYS A 486 9.83 2.00 12.69
N ALA A 487 10.44 3.05 12.13
CA ALA A 487 11.22 2.94 10.90
C ALA A 487 12.45 2.03 11.08
N ASN A 488 13.13 2.13 12.22
CA ASN A 488 14.27 1.27 12.57
C ASN A 488 13.89 -0.21 12.64
N LEU A 489 12.71 -0.51 13.16
CA LEU A 489 12.22 -1.86 13.34
C LEU A 489 12.02 -2.61 12.02
N PHE A 490 11.59 -1.91 10.96
CA PHE A 490 11.50 -2.50 9.62
C PHE A 490 12.88 -2.89 9.08
N MET A 491 13.88 -2.02 9.22
CA MET A 491 15.25 -2.32 8.79
C MET A 491 15.83 -3.50 9.55
N PHE A 492 15.64 -3.55 10.87
CA PHE A 492 16.04 -4.68 11.71
C PHE A 492 15.37 -5.99 11.27
N SER A 493 14.05 -5.97 11.09
CA SER A 493 13.28 -7.16 10.71
C SER A 493 13.66 -7.67 9.32
N GLY A 494 14.01 -6.76 8.40
CA GLY A 494 14.51 -7.11 7.08
C GLY A 494 15.92 -7.68 7.08
N ALA A 495 16.83 -7.12 7.87
CA ALA A 495 18.17 -7.69 8.05
C ALA A 495 18.10 -9.10 8.65
N LYS A 496 17.23 -9.30 9.66
CA LYS A 496 16.94 -10.63 10.21
C LYS A 496 16.43 -11.60 9.15
N ASN A 497 15.52 -11.15 8.29
CA ASN A 497 14.92 -11.96 7.22
C ASN A 497 15.99 -12.46 6.24
N ILE A 498 16.88 -11.57 5.79
CA ILE A 498 17.98 -11.91 4.87
C ILE A 498 18.95 -12.93 5.50
N GLU A 499 19.37 -12.69 6.74
CA GLU A 499 20.28 -13.64 7.43
C GLU A 499 19.65 -15.02 7.60
N GLN A 500 18.36 -15.06 7.97
CA GLN A 500 17.64 -16.32 8.03
C GLN A 500 17.56 -17.02 6.66
N LEU A 501 17.28 -16.27 5.59
CA LEU A 501 17.20 -16.83 4.24
C LEU A 501 18.55 -17.35 3.74
N ARG A 502 19.66 -16.69 4.10
CA ARG A 502 21.02 -17.17 3.81
C ARG A 502 21.27 -18.52 4.46
N GLU A 503 21.01 -18.63 5.75
CA GLU A 503 21.23 -19.86 6.50
C GLU A 503 20.31 -20.99 6.02
N LEU A 504 19.05 -20.69 5.67
CA LEU A 504 18.15 -21.66 5.05
C LEU A 504 18.64 -22.09 3.66
N THR A 505 19.13 -21.17 2.83
CA THR A 505 19.65 -21.49 1.50
C THR A 505 20.87 -22.40 1.58
N ASP A 506 21.77 -22.16 2.54
CA ASP A 506 22.97 -22.98 2.77
C ASP A 506 22.63 -24.42 3.20
N LEU A 507 21.41 -24.67 3.71
CA LEU A 507 20.93 -26.00 4.05
C LEU A 507 20.43 -26.82 2.86
N LEU A 508 20.30 -26.23 1.67
CA LEU A 508 19.78 -26.92 0.48
C LEU A 508 20.70 -28.05 0.01
N THR A 509 22.00 -27.92 0.22
CA THR A 509 23.00 -28.92 -0.18
C THR A 509 23.60 -29.64 1.01
N ASP A 510 24.03 -30.88 0.81
CA ASP A 510 24.85 -31.62 1.76
C ASP A 510 26.33 -31.19 1.71
N GLN A 511 27.18 -31.88 2.46
CA GLN A 511 28.62 -31.58 2.55
C GLN A 511 29.37 -31.86 1.23
N ASP A 512 28.81 -32.70 0.38
CA ASP A 512 29.38 -33.08 -0.92
C ASP A 512 28.82 -32.20 -2.06
N GLY A 513 27.94 -31.25 -1.74
CA GLY A 513 27.33 -30.31 -2.70
C GLY A 513 26.07 -30.84 -3.39
N ASN A 514 25.54 -32.00 -2.99
CA ASN A 514 24.31 -32.55 -3.58
C ASN A 514 23.08 -31.91 -2.95
N ILE A 515 22.04 -31.67 -3.75
CA ILE A 515 20.76 -31.13 -3.26
C ILE A 515 20.08 -32.17 -2.36
N LYS A 516 19.77 -31.80 -1.12
CA LYS A 516 19.04 -32.65 -0.17
C LYS A 516 17.61 -32.88 -0.65
N SER A 517 17.00 -34.01 -0.26
CA SER A 517 15.56 -34.19 -0.46
C SER A 517 14.76 -33.14 0.34
N PHE A 518 13.56 -32.79 -0.12
CA PHE A 518 12.70 -31.82 0.58
C PHE A 518 12.44 -32.21 2.03
N ALA A 519 12.23 -33.50 2.31
CA ALA A 519 12.00 -33.98 3.67
C ALA A 519 13.21 -33.74 4.60
N THR A 520 14.43 -34.01 4.10
CA THR A 520 15.67 -33.77 4.86
C THR A 520 15.91 -32.27 5.04
N PHE A 521 15.82 -31.50 3.96
CA PHE A 521 15.95 -30.04 4.01
C PHE A 521 14.97 -29.42 5.01
N LYS A 522 13.68 -29.78 4.91
CA LYS A 522 12.62 -29.25 5.77
C LYS A 522 12.91 -29.52 7.25
N LYS A 523 13.40 -30.71 7.59
CA LYS A 523 13.78 -31.04 8.97
C LYS A 523 14.92 -30.16 9.48
N ASP A 524 15.95 -29.92 8.67
CA ASP A 524 17.08 -29.06 9.05
C ASP A 524 16.63 -27.59 9.14
N ALA A 525 15.84 -27.13 8.16
CA ALA A 525 15.28 -25.79 8.08
C ALA A 525 14.37 -25.45 9.27
N GLU A 526 13.66 -26.42 9.83
CA GLU A 526 12.80 -26.22 11.01
C GLU A 526 13.62 -25.77 12.24
N ASN A 527 14.84 -26.31 12.41
CA ASN A 527 15.70 -25.92 13.53
C ASN A 527 16.21 -24.48 13.38
N VAL A 528 16.63 -24.10 12.17
CA VAL A 528 17.01 -22.71 11.87
C VAL A 528 15.82 -21.79 12.08
N PHE A 529 14.65 -22.15 11.54
CA PHE A 529 13.44 -21.36 11.70
C PHE A 529 13.09 -21.13 13.17
N LYS A 530 13.05 -22.19 14.00
CA LYS A 530 12.80 -22.07 15.44
C LYS A 530 13.86 -21.22 16.15
N THR A 531 15.11 -21.28 15.73
CA THR A 531 16.18 -20.47 16.31
C THR A 531 15.93 -18.97 16.10
N TYR A 532 15.62 -18.54 14.87
CA TYR A 532 15.34 -17.13 14.57
C TYR A 532 14.01 -16.66 15.16
N ASN A 533 12.97 -17.48 14.98
CA ASN A 533 11.60 -17.04 15.13
C ASN A 533 10.95 -17.41 16.46
N ASN A 534 11.57 -18.32 17.22
CA ASN A 534 11.16 -18.61 18.59
C ASN A 534 12.22 -18.18 19.59
N THR A 535 13.44 -18.72 19.54
CA THR A 535 14.47 -18.42 20.55
C THR A 535 14.96 -16.97 20.49
N ARG A 536 15.47 -16.52 19.34
CA ARG A 536 15.97 -15.16 19.17
C ARG A 536 14.84 -14.13 19.23
N LEU A 537 13.72 -14.39 18.56
CA LEU A 537 12.57 -13.47 18.57
C LEU A 537 12.02 -13.22 19.99
N LYS A 538 12.00 -14.23 20.87
CA LYS A 538 11.62 -14.01 22.29
C LYS A 538 12.60 -13.10 23.02
N ALA A 539 13.90 -13.25 22.78
CA ALA A 539 14.91 -12.36 23.36
C ALA A 539 14.77 -10.92 22.83
N GLU A 540 14.56 -10.77 21.52
CA GLU A 540 14.29 -9.50 20.82
C GLU A 540 13.02 -8.83 21.34
N TYR A 541 11.96 -9.60 21.57
CA TYR A 541 10.70 -9.12 22.15
C TYR A 541 10.87 -8.61 23.58
N ASN A 542 11.55 -9.38 24.43
CA ASN A 542 11.83 -8.98 25.81
C ASN A 542 12.74 -7.74 25.88
N TYR A 543 13.72 -7.64 24.97
CA TYR A 543 14.53 -6.44 24.82
C TYR A 543 13.70 -5.23 24.41
N ALA A 544 12.81 -5.36 23.42
CA ALA A 544 11.95 -4.28 22.97
C ALA A 544 11.09 -3.71 24.11
N ILE A 545 10.55 -4.57 24.99
CA ILE A 545 9.85 -4.13 26.20
C ILE A 545 10.78 -3.35 27.14
N ALA A 546 11.95 -3.91 27.47
CA ALA A 546 12.88 -3.30 28.41
C ALA A 546 13.42 -1.95 27.90
N ALA A 547 13.77 -1.89 26.61
CA ALA A 547 14.22 -0.68 25.93
C ALA A 547 13.14 0.41 25.95
N SER A 548 11.88 0.02 25.69
CA SER A 548 10.71 0.89 25.73
C SER A 548 10.43 1.44 27.14
N GLN A 549 10.45 0.59 28.17
CA GLN A 549 10.31 1.01 29.57
C GLN A 549 11.42 1.97 29.99
N SER A 550 12.66 1.65 29.62
CA SER A 550 13.84 2.48 29.93
C SER A 550 13.74 3.85 29.22
N ALA A 551 13.21 3.87 28.00
CA ALA A 551 12.97 5.10 27.25
C ALA A 551 11.88 5.97 27.91
N VAL A 552 10.77 5.37 28.36
CA VAL A 552 9.72 6.09 29.11
C VAL A 552 10.28 6.67 30.41
N ASN A 553 11.02 5.86 31.17
CA ASN A 553 11.69 6.31 32.40
C ASN A 553 12.61 7.49 32.12
N TRP A 554 13.42 7.42 31.06
CA TRP A 554 14.32 8.50 30.68
C TRP A 554 13.59 9.81 30.41
N LEU A 555 12.49 9.76 29.64
CA LEU A 555 11.69 10.95 29.34
C LEU A 555 11.10 11.56 30.62
N GLN A 556 10.58 10.74 31.52
CA GLN A 556 10.07 11.19 32.83
C GLN A 556 11.18 11.79 33.70
N TYR A 557 12.36 11.19 33.69
CA TYR A 557 13.51 11.68 34.45
C TYR A 557 13.97 13.04 33.93
N GLN A 558 13.98 13.24 32.62
CA GLN A 558 14.30 14.53 32.02
C GLN A 558 13.32 15.63 32.43
N ASP A 559 12.03 15.32 32.58
CA ASP A 559 11.02 16.28 33.04
C ASP A 559 11.21 16.65 34.53
N ALA A 560 11.66 15.70 35.36
CA ALA A 560 11.84 15.88 36.80
C ALA A 560 13.26 16.33 37.21
N LYS A 561 14.18 16.54 36.26
CA LYS A 561 15.62 16.70 36.55
C LYS A 561 16.00 17.90 37.42
N GLU A 562 15.18 18.96 37.42
CA GLU A 562 15.44 20.12 38.27
C GLU A 562 15.27 19.81 39.76
N VAL A 563 14.40 18.85 40.09
CA VAL A 563 14.11 18.42 41.46
C VAL A 563 14.96 17.22 41.87
N LYS A 564 15.20 16.29 40.93
CA LYS A 564 16.01 15.09 41.16
C LYS A 564 17.09 14.97 40.07
N PRO A 565 18.25 15.63 40.24
CA PRO A 565 19.25 15.76 39.17
C PRO A 565 20.13 14.52 38.99
N LEU A 566 20.08 13.55 39.91
CA LEU A 566 20.93 12.36 39.87
C LEU A 566 20.13 11.15 39.39
N LEU A 567 20.81 10.27 38.69
CA LEU A 567 20.36 8.92 38.38
C LEU A 567 21.25 7.93 39.13
N GLU A 568 20.65 6.96 39.83
CA GLU A 568 21.36 5.87 40.50
C GLU A 568 21.09 4.56 39.75
N TYR A 569 22.16 3.87 39.34
CA TYR A 569 22.06 2.57 38.68
C TYR A 569 21.67 1.51 39.72
N GLN A 570 20.67 0.68 39.40
CA GLN A 570 20.17 -0.36 40.30
C GLN A 570 20.04 -1.69 39.57
N THR A 571 20.62 -2.73 40.15
CA THR A 571 20.43 -4.10 39.69
C THR A 571 19.27 -4.77 40.43
N ALA A 572 18.72 -5.86 39.88
CA ALA A 572 17.72 -6.68 40.57
C ALA A 572 18.26 -7.32 41.88
N GLY A 573 19.58 -7.37 42.06
CA GLY A 573 20.22 -7.96 43.25
C GLY A 573 20.08 -9.48 43.37
N ASP A 574 19.61 -10.18 42.33
CA ASP A 574 19.53 -11.64 42.29
C ASP A 574 20.74 -12.28 41.59
N ASP A 575 20.94 -13.58 41.79
CA ASP A 575 22.07 -14.35 41.23
C ASP A 575 22.04 -14.45 39.68
N ARG A 576 21.00 -13.91 39.03
CA ARG A 576 20.86 -13.86 37.57
C ARG A 576 21.40 -12.55 36.98
N VAL A 577 21.75 -11.57 37.81
CA VAL A 577 22.43 -10.35 37.34
C VAL A 577 23.86 -10.69 36.95
N ARG A 578 24.29 -10.25 35.76
CA ARG A 578 25.67 -10.42 35.29
C ARG A 578 26.65 -9.77 36.26
N LEU A 579 27.77 -10.45 36.53
CA LEU A 579 28.79 -9.97 37.47
C LEU A 579 29.37 -8.61 37.04
N GLU A 580 29.46 -8.38 35.73
CA GLU A 580 29.91 -7.13 35.15
C GLU A 580 28.93 -5.99 35.46
N HIS A 581 27.62 -6.24 35.41
CA HIS A 581 26.60 -5.24 35.69
C HIS A 581 26.55 -4.88 37.19
N ASN A 582 26.83 -5.84 38.09
CA ASN A 582 26.90 -5.59 39.54
C ASN A 582 27.94 -4.52 39.92
N LYS A 583 28.95 -4.27 39.07
CA LYS A 583 29.94 -3.20 39.29
C LYS A 583 29.32 -1.81 39.24
N LEU A 584 28.21 -1.68 38.52
CA LEU A 584 27.46 -0.43 38.37
C LEU A 584 26.46 -0.19 39.49
N ASP A 585 26.09 -1.22 40.25
CA ASP A 585 25.08 -1.10 41.30
C ASP A 585 25.40 0.00 42.31
N GLY A 586 24.44 0.91 42.51
CA GLY A 586 24.53 2.04 43.42
C GLY A 586 25.46 3.17 42.98
N ILE A 587 25.98 3.17 41.75
CA ILE A 587 26.64 4.35 41.18
C ILE A 587 25.58 5.41 40.91
N ALA A 588 25.83 6.63 41.39
CA ALA A 588 25.02 7.79 41.06
C ALA A 588 25.84 8.81 40.27
N VAL A 589 25.29 9.32 39.18
CA VAL A 589 25.88 10.43 38.41
C VAL A 589 24.77 11.36 37.89
N PRO A 590 25.08 12.64 37.59
CA PRO A 590 24.10 13.56 37.03
C PRO A 590 23.42 13.02 35.78
N ILE A 591 22.15 13.36 35.57
CA ILE A 591 21.35 12.88 34.44
C ILE A 591 21.95 13.25 33.06
N ASP A 592 22.56 14.43 32.96
CA ASP A 592 23.19 14.92 31.72
C ASP A 592 24.64 14.41 31.56
N ASP A 593 25.12 13.50 32.43
CA ASP A 593 26.47 12.92 32.33
C ASP A 593 26.57 11.93 31.13
N PRO A 594 27.65 11.98 30.33
CA PRO A 594 27.87 11.06 29.21
C PRO A 594 27.92 9.57 29.59
N PHE A 595 28.11 9.24 30.87
CA PHE A 595 27.97 7.87 31.37
C PHE A 595 26.65 7.22 30.90
N TRP A 596 25.56 7.98 30.91
CA TRP A 596 24.25 7.51 30.48
C TRP A 596 24.10 7.39 28.97
N ASP A 597 25.04 7.89 28.16
CA ASP A 597 25.04 7.64 26.72
C ASP A 597 25.46 6.19 26.41
N THR A 598 26.22 5.56 27.29
CA THR A 598 26.79 4.22 27.07
C THR A 598 26.19 3.16 27.97
N TYR A 599 25.92 3.46 29.24
CA TYR A 599 25.58 2.45 30.25
C TYR A 599 24.16 2.52 30.77
N TYR A 600 23.28 3.28 30.11
CA TYR A 600 21.88 3.32 30.46
C TYR A 600 21.20 2.00 30.04
N PRO A 601 20.58 1.25 30.97
CA PRO A 601 20.03 -0.07 30.66
C PRO A 601 18.91 0.01 29.60
N PRO A 602 18.66 -1.09 28.86
CA PRO A 602 19.26 -2.42 29.03
C PRO A 602 20.68 -2.58 28.45
N ASN A 603 21.60 -3.10 29.26
CA ASN A 603 23.02 -3.27 28.90
C ASN A 603 23.36 -4.67 28.32
N GLY A 604 22.34 -5.43 27.90
CA GLY A 604 22.49 -6.81 27.42
C GLY A 604 21.16 -7.53 27.26
N TRP A 605 21.17 -8.68 26.55
CA TRP A 605 19.99 -9.56 26.45
C TRP A 605 19.51 -10.00 27.83
N GLY A 606 18.22 -9.89 28.12
CA GLY A 606 17.68 -10.22 29.45
C GLY A 606 18.29 -9.42 30.60
N CYS A 607 18.72 -8.18 30.35
CA CYS A 607 19.22 -7.27 31.39
C CYS A 607 18.18 -7.11 32.50
N ARG A 608 18.62 -7.22 33.76
CA ARG A 608 17.79 -7.09 34.97
C ARG A 608 18.20 -5.85 35.78
N CYS A 609 18.60 -4.79 35.09
CA CYS A 609 19.09 -3.55 35.68
C CYS A 609 18.18 -2.42 35.26
N ASP A 610 18.03 -1.43 36.14
CA ASP A 610 17.20 -0.26 35.99
C ASP A 610 17.96 0.96 36.54
N VAL A 611 17.36 2.13 36.41
CA VAL A 611 17.89 3.38 36.91
C VAL A 611 16.81 4.08 37.71
N VAL A 612 17.16 4.58 38.89
CA VAL A 612 16.24 5.30 39.77
C VAL A 612 16.69 6.74 39.91
N GLN A 613 15.77 7.68 39.73
CA GLN A 613 16.04 9.10 39.91
C GLN A 613 16.11 9.49 41.39
N ARG A 614 17.14 10.25 41.77
CA ARG A 614 17.45 10.64 43.15
C ARG A 614 17.72 12.14 43.27
N SER A 615 17.39 12.71 44.43
CA SER A 615 17.93 14.00 44.86
C SER A 615 19.32 13.84 45.47
N GLU A 616 20.08 14.94 45.61
CA GLU A 616 21.45 14.89 46.13
C GLU A 616 21.52 14.43 47.59
N ASP A 617 20.49 14.70 48.39
CA ASP A 617 20.38 14.29 49.79
C ASP A 617 19.98 12.81 49.96
N GLU A 618 19.32 12.21 48.96
CA GLU A 618 18.96 10.79 48.95
C GLU A 618 20.20 9.87 48.72
N VAL A 619 21.31 10.42 48.21
CA VAL A 619 22.50 9.65 47.83
C VAL A 619 23.70 9.99 48.72
N LYS A 620 24.35 8.96 49.28
CA LYS A 620 25.58 9.16 50.05
C LYS A 620 26.68 9.76 49.14
N PRO A 621 27.42 10.82 49.53
CA PRO A 621 28.40 11.49 48.66
C PRO A 621 29.43 10.57 47.99
N LYS A 622 29.85 9.51 48.68
CA LYS A 622 30.80 8.50 48.15
C LYS A 622 30.28 7.68 46.96
N LYS A 623 28.96 7.66 46.73
CA LYS A 623 28.31 6.99 45.60
C LYS A 623 28.18 7.92 44.39
N ILE A 624 28.29 9.22 44.59
CA ILE A 624 28.30 10.22 43.52
C ILE A 624 29.71 10.22 42.92
N LEU A 625 29.87 9.72 41.70
CA LEU A 625 31.17 9.58 41.07
C LEU A 625 31.47 10.77 40.14
N SER A 626 32.77 11.09 40.00
CA SER A 626 33.20 11.95 38.90
C SER A 626 33.06 11.21 37.58
N LYS A 627 32.95 11.96 36.47
CA LYS A 627 32.83 11.42 35.11
C LYS A 627 33.87 10.34 34.80
N GLU A 628 35.14 10.59 35.14
CA GLU A 628 36.24 9.66 34.86
C GLU A 628 36.10 8.35 35.66
N LYS A 629 35.67 8.44 36.92
CA LYS A 629 35.48 7.28 37.79
C LYS A 629 34.26 6.46 37.38
N ALA A 630 33.18 7.13 36.99
CA ALA A 630 31.98 6.47 36.46
C ALA A 630 32.31 5.70 35.18
N GLN A 631 33.00 6.35 34.23
CA GLN A 631 33.43 5.71 32.99
C GLN A 631 34.36 4.53 33.22
N ALA A 632 35.34 4.67 34.12
CA ALA A 632 36.26 3.58 34.46
C ALA A 632 35.54 2.36 35.07
N LYS A 633 34.46 2.57 35.83
CA LYS A 633 33.62 1.47 36.35
C LYS A 633 32.74 0.82 35.28
N GLY A 634 32.30 1.59 34.30
CA GLY A 634 31.55 1.09 33.14
C GLY A 634 32.39 0.29 32.14
N ALA A 635 33.71 0.40 32.20
CA ALA A 635 34.58 -0.34 31.30
C ALA A 635 34.30 -1.87 31.36
N ASN A 636 34.09 -2.47 30.19
CA ASN A 636 33.78 -3.89 30.00
C ASN A 636 32.48 -4.37 30.67
N VAL A 637 31.53 -3.46 30.98
CA VAL A 637 30.20 -3.86 31.46
C VAL A 637 29.37 -4.49 30.34
N ILE A 638 29.49 -3.94 29.13
CA ILE A 638 28.82 -4.43 27.94
C ILE A 638 29.80 -5.33 27.19
N ASN A 639 29.32 -6.49 26.74
CA ASN A 639 30.11 -7.42 25.94
C ASN A 639 30.61 -6.72 24.66
N GLU A 640 31.88 -6.90 24.31
CA GLU A 640 32.47 -6.33 23.09
C GLU A 640 31.65 -6.66 21.84
N ARG A 641 31.06 -7.86 21.75
CA ARG A 641 30.23 -8.28 20.61
C ARG A 641 28.87 -7.59 20.57
N ASP A 642 28.34 -7.19 21.72
CA ASP A 642 27.02 -6.59 21.82
C ASP A 642 27.07 -5.07 22.03
N ILE A 643 28.28 -4.47 22.02
CA ILE A 643 28.49 -3.07 22.32
C ILE A 643 27.76 -2.16 21.34
N ALA A 644 27.73 -2.52 20.05
CA ALA A 644 27.04 -1.75 19.02
C ALA A 644 25.51 -1.69 19.26
N LEU A 645 24.95 -2.70 19.93
CA LEU A 645 23.53 -2.80 20.22
C LEU A 645 23.15 -2.22 21.60
N PHE A 646 23.95 -2.42 22.64
CA PHE A 646 23.56 -2.01 24.00
C PHE A 646 24.25 -0.77 24.53
N ALA A 647 25.35 -0.31 23.92
CA ALA A 647 26.07 0.87 24.39
C ALA A 647 25.41 2.18 23.93
N LYS A 648 24.12 2.33 24.22
CA LYS A 648 23.30 3.49 23.84
C LYS A 648 22.21 3.76 24.84
N ASN A 649 21.72 5.00 24.86
CA ASN A 649 20.56 5.39 25.65
C ASN A 649 19.27 5.32 24.80
N THR A 650 18.42 4.33 25.09
CA THR A 650 17.15 4.14 24.36
C THR A 650 16.17 5.30 24.51
N GLY A 651 16.30 6.13 25.56
CA GLY A 651 15.50 7.33 25.74
C GLY A 651 16.00 8.56 24.99
N LYS A 652 17.23 8.54 24.47
CA LYS A 652 17.80 9.66 23.68
C LYS A 652 17.58 9.49 22.17
N ASN A 653 17.55 8.26 21.67
CA ASN A 653 17.31 7.96 20.25
C ASN A 653 16.48 6.69 20.06
N GLY A 654 15.73 6.66 18.97
CA GLY A 654 14.85 5.54 18.61
C GLY A 654 15.54 4.39 17.88
N SER A 655 16.88 4.41 17.77
CA SER A 655 17.65 3.40 17.03
C SER A 655 17.93 2.15 17.87
N TRP A 656 16.91 1.59 18.50
CA TRP A 656 17.05 0.54 19.51
C TRP A 656 17.64 -0.75 18.96
N PHE A 657 17.48 -1.05 17.68
CA PHE A 657 18.00 -2.26 17.06
C PHE A 657 19.24 -2.02 16.17
N ASP A 658 19.69 -0.77 16.03
CA ASP A 658 20.92 -0.48 15.30
C ASP A 658 22.12 -1.19 15.91
N GLY A 659 23.08 -1.58 15.08
CA GLY A 659 24.27 -2.31 15.54
C GLY A 659 24.01 -3.77 15.91
N HIS A 660 22.81 -4.31 15.65
CA HIS A 660 22.56 -5.75 15.77
C HIS A 660 23.38 -6.55 14.75
N PHE A 661 23.82 -7.76 15.12
CA PHE A 661 24.67 -8.61 14.29
C PHE A 661 24.06 -8.98 12.92
N TYR A 662 22.73 -8.93 12.80
CA TYR A 662 22.04 -9.12 11.50
C TYR A 662 22.49 -8.11 10.43
N PHE A 663 22.97 -6.93 10.84
CA PHE A 663 23.49 -5.92 9.91
C PHE A 663 24.97 -6.10 9.56
N GLU A 664 25.71 -6.93 10.29
CA GLU A 664 27.16 -7.17 10.06
C GLU A 664 27.39 -8.01 8.81
N GLY A 665 26.46 -8.92 8.49
CA GLY A 665 26.51 -9.76 7.30
C GLY A 665 26.19 -9.03 5.98
N LEU A 666 25.62 -7.82 6.05
CA LEU A 666 25.14 -7.10 4.87
C LEU A 666 26.21 -6.16 4.29
N THR A 667 26.46 -6.30 2.99
CA THR A 667 27.28 -5.34 2.22
C THR A 667 26.57 -3.99 2.09
N THR A 668 27.29 -2.93 1.72
CA THR A 668 26.70 -1.61 1.48
C THR A 668 25.59 -1.66 0.43
N THR A 669 25.79 -2.41 -0.66
CA THR A 669 24.79 -2.59 -1.71
C THR A 669 23.55 -3.29 -1.18
N GLU A 670 23.70 -4.34 -0.37
CA GLU A 670 22.57 -5.06 0.22
C GLU A 670 21.82 -4.20 1.24
N LYS A 671 22.50 -3.32 1.98
CA LYS A 671 21.83 -2.36 2.86
C LYS A 671 20.98 -1.36 2.08
N THR A 672 21.47 -0.87 0.94
CA THR A 672 20.73 0.03 0.05
C THR A 672 19.53 -0.68 -0.61
N ASP A 673 19.73 -1.91 -1.10
CA ASP A 673 18.65 -2.73 -1.66
C ASP A 673 17.60 -3.09 -0.60
N LEU A 674 18.04 -3.47 0.61
CA LEU A 674 17.15 -3.69 1.73
C LEU A 674 16.35 -2.43 2.06
N GLN A 675 16.98 -1.26 2.16
CA GLN A 675 16.29 0.01 2.39
C GLN A 675 15.25 0.30 1.31
N THR A 676 15.59 0.04 0.05
CA THR A 676 14.68 0.19 -1.11
C THR A 676 13.45 -0.70 -0.96
N LYS A 677 13.64 -1.99 -0.68
CA LYS A 677 12.57 -2.97 -0.48
C LYS A 677 11.71 -2.62 0.73
N ILE A 678 12.33 -2.26 1.85
CA ILE A 678 11.65 -1.82 3.06
C ILE A 678 10.79 -0.59 2.78
N ASN A 679 11.32 0.43 2.12
CA ASN A 679 10.55 1.64 1.86
C ASN A 679 9.30 1.35 1.01
N LYS A 680 9.42 0.49 -0.01
CA LYS A 680 8.27 0.01 -0.79
C LYS A 680 7.26 -0.70 0.09
N LEU A 681 7.70 -1.61 0.95
CA LEU A 681 6.81 -2.32 1.89
C LEU A 681 6.09 -1.36 2.84
N ARG A 682 6.81 -0.38 3.41
CA ARG A 682 6.24 0.63 4.31
C ARG A 682 5.18 1.46 3.58
N TYR A 683 5.48 1.92 2.36
CA TYR A 683 4.55 2.67 1.51
C TYR A 683 3.22 1.94 1.31
N TYR A 684 3.25 0.62 1.10
CA TYR A 684 2.03 -0.16 0.87
C TYR A 684 1.30 -0.59 2.15
N ASN A 685 2.01 -0.79 3.27
CA ASN A 685 1.45 -1.46 4.45
C ASN A 685 1.26 -0.56 5.69
N GLU A 686 1.97 0.56 5.81
CA GLU A 686 1.95 1.37 7.05
C GLU A 686 0.90 2.49 7.06
N TYR A 687 0.47 2.96 5.89
CA TYR A 687 -0.32 4.18 5.76
C TYR A 687 -1.80 3.87 5.61
N ASP A 688 -2.59 4.32 6.59
CA ASP A 688 -4.04 4.19 6.62
C ASP A 688 -4.75 5.25 5.76
N GLN A 689 -6.08 5.31 5.86
CA GLN A 689 -6.91 6.28 5.16
C GLN A 689 -6.66 7.75 5.53
N ASN A 690 -5.84 8.08 6.53
CA ASN A 690 -5.49 9.46 6.88
C ASN A 690 -4.31 10.00 6.06
N TRP A 691 -3.66 9.14 5.29
CA TRP A 691 -2.52 9.48 4.45
C TRP A 691 -2.89 9.43 2.97
N ILE A 692 -2.25 10.29 2.18
CA ILE A 692 -2.32 10.35 0.73
C ILE A 692 -0.97 9.87 0.21
N ARG A 693 -0.98 8.84 -0.62
CA ARG A 693 0.20 8.33 -1.31
C ARG A 693 0.53 9.25 -2.49
N THR A 694 1.60 10.04 -2.38
CA THR A 694 1.91 11.13 -3.30
C THR A 694 2.85 10.69 -4.41
N ALA A 695 3.96 10.02 -4.06
CA ALA A 695 4.96 9.54 -5.01
C ALA A 695 5.64 8.28 -4.47
N LEU A 696 6.06 7.39 -5.37
CA LEU A 696 6.94 6.25 -5.11
C LEU A 696 7.90 6.11 -6.29
N ASN A 697 9.18 6.12 -6.01
CA ASN A 697 10.26 6.04 -6.97
C ASN A 697 10.82 4.61 -7.06
N ASP A 698 11.45 4.27 -8.19
CA ASP A 698 12.00 2.93 -8.41
C ASP A 698 13.09 2.54 -7.40
N ASN A 699 13.88 3.53 -6.95
CA ASN A 699 14.88 3.41 -5.89
C ASN A 699 14.28 3.32 -4.47
N GLY A 700 12.96 3.20 -4.36
CA GLY A 700 12.25 3.01 -3.10
C GLY A 700 11.98 4.30 -2.33
N GLY A 701 12.48 5.46 -2.76
CA GLY A 701 12.09 6.71 -2.14
C GLY A 701 10.62 7.02 -2.38
N TYR A 702 9.95 7.62 -1.40
CA TYR A 702 8.53 7.91 -1.51
C TYR A 702 8.13 9.17 -0.75
N VAL A 703 7.00 9.74 -1.17
CA VAL A 703 6.35 10.82 -0.45
C VAL A 703 4.92 10.39 -0.11
N VAL A 704 4.58 10.47 1.17
CA VAL A 704 3.19 10.37 1.63
C VAL A 704 2.82 11.64 2.39
N THR A 705 1.56 12.08 2.25
CA THR A 705 1.08 13.33 2.82
C THR A 705 -0.13 13.10 3.70
N HIS A 706 -0.09 13.53 4.95
CA HIS A 706 -1.23 13.44 5.83
C HIS A 706 -2.37 14.37 5.36
N LYS A 707 -3.62 13.87 5.34
CA LYS A 707 -4.81 14.58 4.80
C LYS A 707 -5.13 15.91 5.49
N LYS A 708 -4.74 16.05 6.76
CA LYS A 708 -4.89 17.29 7.55
C LYS A 708 -3.83 18.36 7.24
N ARG A 709 -2.87 18.11 6.33
CA ARG A 709 -1.91 19.14 5.90
C ARG A 709 -2.61 20.20 5.04
N ASN A 710 -2.33 21.47 5.31
CA ASN A 710 -2.85 22.61 4.56
C ASN A 710 -2.07 22.81 3.26
N LEU A 711 -2.54 22.15 2.20
CA LEU A 711 -1.96 22.22 0.86
C LEU A 711 -2.10 23.58 0.16
N LYS A 712 -2.69 24.59 0.82
CA LYS A 712 -2.90 25.94 0.27
C LYS A 712 -1.95 26.99 0.86
N SER A 713 -1.06 26.60 1.76
CA SER A 713 -0.07 27.52 2.33
C SER A 713 0.97 27.93 1.28
N ASN A 714 1.51 29.14 1.38
CA ASN A 714 2.54 29.64 0.45
C ASN A 714 3.82 28.79 0.45
N ASP A 715 4.11 28.08 1.55
CA ASP A 715 5.31 27.25 1.71
C ASP A 715 5.13 25.83 1.15
N THR A 716 3.90 25.47 0.72
CA THR A 716 3.57 24.11 0.26
C THR A 716 4.42 23.68 -0.95
N ALA A 717 4.64 24.59 -1.90
CA ALA A 717 5.41 24.28 -3.11
C ALA A 717 6.87 23.92 -2.78
N ASP A 718 7.49 24.67 -1.88
CA ASP A 718 8.88 24.46 -1.47
C ASP A 718 9.05 23.17 -0.67
N ILE A 719 8.11 22.89 0.24
CA ILE A 719 8.13 21.66 1.05
C ILE A 719 7.94 20.44 0.16
N ASN A 720 7.02 20.50 -0.81
CA ASN A 720 6.84 19.44 -1.79
C ASN A 720 8.08 19.26 -2.68
N TYR A 721 8.75 20.35 -3.05
CA TYR A 721 10.01 20.28 -3.80
C TYR A 721 11.09 19.54 -2.99
N ILE A 722 11.30 19.92 -1.73
CA ILE A 722 12.26 19.24 -0.84
C ILE A 722 11.90 17.76 -0.69
N ALA A 723 10.62 17.45 -0.44
CA ALA A 723 10.15 16.08 -0.26
C ALA A 723 10.40 15.21 -1.49
N ASN A 724 10.05 15.72 -2.68
CA ASN A 724 10.29 15.00 -3.93
C ASN A 724 11.79 14.86 -4.22
N PHE A 725 12.59 15.91 -3.99
CA PHE A 725 14.04 15.84 -4.18
C PHE A 725 14.68 14.74 -3.31
N LEU A 726 14.28 14.65 -2.04
CA LEU A 726 14.79 13.62 -1.13
C LEU A 726 14.28 12.22 -1.51
N ALA A 727 13.02 12.10 -1.93
CA ALA A 727 12.49 10.84 -2.46
C ALA A 727 13.23 10.41 -3.74
N ASP A 728 13.66 11.35 -4.59
CA ASP A 728 14.48 11.05 -5.78
C ASP A 728 15.85 10.50 -5.40
N GLN A 729 16.34 10.76 -4.18
CA GLN A 729 17.55 10.15 -3.62
C GLN A 729 17.29 8.78 -2.94
N GLY A 730 16.06 8.27 -2.97
CA GLY A 730 15.69 6.97 -2.38
C GLY A 730 15.17 7.05 -0.95
N GLU A 731 14.90 8.25 -0.44
CA GLU A 731 14.49 8.44 0.95
C GLU A 731 12.96 8.39 1.14
N ALA A 732 12.55 7.94 2.33
CA ALA A 732 11.15 7.88 2.73
C ALA A 732 10.73 9.19 3.41
N ILE A 733 9.82 9.94 2.79
CA ILE A 733 9.34 11.24 3.28
C ILE A 733 7.86 11.17 3.66
N GLU A 734 7.55 11.55 4.90
CA GLU A 734 6.18 11.64 5.41
C GLU A 734 5.85 13.10 5.75
N LEU A 735 5.01 13.75 4.95
CA LEU A 735 4.56 15.12 5.21
C LEU A 735 3.46 15.11 6.28
N LEU A 736 3.74 15.78 7.40
CA LEU A 736 2.97 15.70 8.63
C LEU A 736 1.73 16.61 8.63
N PRO A 737 0.72 16.35 9.49
CA PRO A 737 -0.50 17.16 9.60
C PRO A 737 -0.26 18.55 10.20
N ASP A 738 -1.05 19.52 9.73
CA ASP A 738 -1.25 20.80 10.42
C ASP A 738 -2.38 20.65 11.43
N LEU A 739 -2.05 20.61 12.72
CA LEU A 739 -3.05 20.52 13.79
C LEU A 739 -3.42 21.92 14.29
N PRO A 740 -4.72 22.18 14.57
CA PRO A 740 -5.14 23.43 15.20
C PRO A 740 -4.43 23.61 16.54
N ASP A 741 -3.95 24.82 16.81
CA ASP A 741 -3.34 25.24 18.09
C ASP A 741 -2.02 24.52 18.49
N VAL A 742 -1.51 23.60 17.67
CA VAL A 742 -0.23 22.90 17.89
C VAL A 742 0.70 23.14 16.71
N LYS A 743 1.87 23.73 16.95
CA LYS A 743 2.89 23.92 15.92
C LYS A 743 3.64 22.61 15.71
N ASN A 744 3.30 21.88 14.64
CA ASN A 744 3.95 20.63 14.29
C ASN A 744 5.18 20.81 13.37
N PRO A 745 6.09 19.82 13.36
CA PRO A 745 7.12 19.68 12.33
C PRO A 745 6.52 19.47 10.94
N ASP A 746 7.29 19.81 9.91
CA ASP A 746 6.87 19.65 8.51
C ASP A 746 6.84 18.20 8.03
N ALA A 747 7.89 17.42 8.31
CA ALA A 747 8.06 16.11 7.71
C ALA A 747 8.80 15.11 8.62
N THR A 748 8.69 13.82 8.30
CA THR A 748 9.70 12.82 8.65
C THR A 748 10.55 12.50 7.42
N ARG A 749 11.83 12.23 7.63
CA ARG A 749 12.81 11.76 6.64
C ARG A 749 13.42 10.48 7.19
N ASN A 750 13.12 9.35 6.56
CA ASN A 750 13.46 8.01 7.04
C ASN A 750 13.04 7.77 8.51
N GLY A 751 11.86 8.29 8.90
CA GLY A 751 11.32 8.17 10.26
C GLY A 751 11.90 9.14 11.29
N VAL A 752 12.92 9.95 10.92
CA VAL A 752 13.43 11.03 11.78
C VAL A 752 12.61 12.29 11.51
N VAL A 753 12.26 13.07 12.53
CA VAL A 753 11.47 14.31 12.37
C VAL A 753 12.35 15.48 11.92
N TRP A 754 11.87 16.26 10.93
CA TRP A 754 12.55 17.41 10.34
C TRP A 754 11.60 18.60 10.14
N GLU A 755 12.16 19.81 10.29
CA GLU A 755 11.51 21.06 9.89
C GLU A 755 12.06 21.51 8.53
N PHE A 756 11.20 21.71 7.53
CA PHE A 756 11.60 22.05 6.17
C PHE A 756 11.39 23.54 5.90
N LYS A 757 12.42 24.22 5.40
CA LYS A 757 12.37 25.67 5.19
C LYS A 757 13.08 26.08 3.91
N ALA A 758 12.45 26.96 3.13
CA ALA A 758 13.08 27.61 2.00
C ALA A 758 13.46 29.05 2.33
N VAL A 759 14.63 29.47 1.88
CA VAL A 759 15.17 30.81 2.17
C VAL A 759 15.37 31.58 0.89
N TYR A 760 14.73 32.75 0.82
CA TYR A 760 14.81 33.68 -0.30
C TYR A 760 15.39 35.03 0.16
N GLY A 761 16.26 35.65 -0.64
CA GLY A 761 16.79 36.99 -0.37
C GLY A 761 17.79 37.02 0.79
N ASN A 762 17.58 37.90 1.79
CA ASN A 762 18.50 38.08 2.92
C ASN A 762 18.55 36.83 3.81
N ALA A 763 19.52 35.95 3.53
CA ALA A 763 19.59 34.62 4.13
C ALA A 763 19.95 34.63 5.61
N LYS A 764 20.81 35.55 6.06
CA LYS A 764 21.31 35.60 7.44
C LYS A 764 20.17 35.63 8.47
N TYR A 765 19.28 36.62 8.39
CA TYR A 765 18.21 36.78 9.37
C TYR A 765 17.07 35.77 9.19
N ARG A 766 16.79 35.34 7.95
CA ARG A 766 15.76 34.33 7.69
C ARG A 766 16.15 32.97 8.26
N ILE A 767 17.39 32.53 8.04
CA ILE A 767 17.91 31.29 8.62
C ILE A 767 17.80 31.31 10.15
N GLN A 768 18.18 32.41 10.79
CA GLN A 768 18.05 32.57 12.24
C GLN A 768 16.60 32.41 12.72
N ASN A 769 15.64 33.04 12.02
CA ASN A 769 14.22 32.96 12.36
C ASN A 769 13.64 31.54 12.13
N HIS A 770 14.06 30.87 11.07
CA HIS A 770 13.62 29.50 10.76
C HIS A 770 14.13 28.51 11.80
N ILE A 771 15.41 28.57 12.16
CA ILE A 771 15.98 27.77 13.25
C ILE A 771 15.31 28.11 14.59
N ALA A 772 14.99 29.37 14.84
CA ALA A 772 14.22 29.76 16.02
C ALA A 772 12.80 29.17 16.05
N THR A 773 12.18 28.95 14.90
CA THR A 773 10.84 28.34 14.78
C THR A 773 10.89 26.84 15.06
N ALA A 774 11.86 26.12 14.48
CA ALA A 774 12.10 24.70 14.76
C ALA A 774 12.28 24.43 16.26
N LYS A 775 13.01 25.31 16.97
CA LYS A 775 13.18 25.23 18.42
C LYS A 775 11.87 25.34 19.20
N LYS A 776 10.92 26.15 18.72
CA LYS A 776 9.58 26.29 19.32
C LYS A 776 8.70 25.07 19.07
N GLN A 777 8.88 24.38 17.94
CA GLN A 777 8.23 23.09 17.62
C GLN A 777 8.91 21.88 18.29
N ASN A 778 9.98 22.11 19.06
CA ASN A 778 10.77 21.05 19.70
C ASN A 778 11.40 20.04 18.71
N VAL A 779 11.81 20.53 17.54
CA VAL A 779 12.42 19.72 16.47
C VAL A 779 13.94 19.85 16.53
N ALA A 780 14.66 18.72 16.47
CA ALA A 780 16.12 18.68 16.54
C ALA A 780 16.82 18.88 15.19
N ASN A 781 16.12 18.66 14.07
CA ASN A 781 16.70 18.62 12.72
C ASN A 781 16.02 19.62 11.79
N VAL A 782 16.80 20.42 11.06
CA VAL A 782 16.29 21.45 10.15
C VAL A 782 16.84 21.23 8.75
N PHE A 783 15.97 21.23 7.75
CA PHE A 783 16.34 21.15 6.34
C PHE A 783 16.12 22.51 5.68
N ILE A 784 17.18 23.10 5.12
CA ILE A 784 17.17 24.43 4.53
C ILE A 784 17.39 24.32 3.02
N TYR A 785 16.37 24.69 2.25
CA TYR A 785 16.45 24.82 0.79
C TYR A 785 16.81 26.25 0.38
N LEU A 786 17.84 26.38 -0.47
CA LEU A 786 18.32 27.65 -1.03
C LEU A 786 18.04 27.67 -2.55
N PRO A 787 16.84 28.11 -2.98
CA PRO A 787 16.39 28.06 -4.39
C PRO A 787 17.15 28.99 -5.34
N ASN A 788 17.70 30.09 -4.82
CA ASN A 788 18.36 31.13 -5.62
C ASN A 788 19.82 31.30 -5.18
N THR A 789 20.61 31.94 -6.03
CA THR A 789 21.97 32.35 -5.67
C THR A 789 21.92 33.28 -4.46
N ILE A 790 22.50 32.82 -3.36
CA ILE A 790 22.54 33.51 -2.06
C ILE A 790 23.99 33.75 -1.68
N ASN A 791 24.25 34.82 -0.93
CA ASN A 791 25.56 35.05 -0.36
C ASN A 791 25.92 33.96 0.66
N LYS A 792 26.91 33.14 0.34
CA LYS A 792 27.39 32.03 1.19
C LYS A 792 27.84 32.48 2.58
N SER A 793 28.42 33.68 2.69
CA SER A 793 28.83 34.24 3.99
C SER A 793 27.62 34.52 4.89
N ASP A 794 26.48 34.93 4.31
CA ASP A 794 25.25 35.20 5.05
C ASP A 794 24.60 33.91 5.55
N VAL A 795 24.69 32.81 4.79
CA VAL A 795 24.24 31.48 5.21
C VAL A 795 25.05 31.01 6.41
N THR A 796 26.37 31.03 6.27
CA THR A 796 27.32 30.63 7.32
C THR A 796 27.11 31.43 8.60
N LEU A 797 27.06 32.76 8.49
CA LEU A 797 26.85 33.64 9.63
C LEU A 797 25.44 33.49 10.23
N GLY A 798 24.42 33.22 9.41
CA GLY A 798 23.06 32.94 9.85
C GLY A 798 22.99 31.70 10.75
N ILE A 799 23.55 30.58 10.27
CA ILE A 799 23.58 29.31 10.99
C ILE A 799 24.40 29.43 12.28
N HIS A 800 25.62 29.95 12.19
CA HIS A 800 26.52 30.05 13.34
C HIS A 800 25.92 30.91 14.45
N ASN A 801 25.33 32.06 14.10
CA ASN A 801 24.64 32.91 15.08
C ASN A 801 23.40 32.20 15.67
N ALA A 802 22.62 31.49 14.86
CA ALA A 802 21.43 30.78 15.34
C ALA A 802 21.74 29.68 16.36
N ILE A 803 22.88 28.99 16.18
CA ILE A 803 23.34 27.90 17.05
C ILE A 803 24.09 28.43 18.28
N ASN A 804 25.07 29.31 18.08
CA ASN A 804 25.98 29.73 19.15
C ASN A 804 25.44 30.89 20.00
N LEU A 805 24.61 31.76 19.43
CA LEU A 805 24.07 32.93 20.14
C LEU A 805 22.62 32.74 20.59
N HIS A 806 21.88 31.83 19.96
CA HIS A 806 20.42 31.75 20.12
C HIS A 806 19.89 30.36 20.47
N ASP A 807 20.71 29.30 20.53
CA ASP A 807 20.29 27.95 20.93
C ASP A 807 21.00 27.48 22.22
N ASN A 808 20.84 28.26 23.29
CA ASN A 808 21.48 28.03 24.59
C ASN A 808 21.08 26.68 25.24
N LYS A 809 19.95 26.09 24.81
CA LYS A 809 19.48 24.76 25.27
C LYS A 809 19.97 23.61 24.39
N ARG A 810 20.83 23.88 23.40
CA ARG A 810 21.42 22.90 22.46
C ARG A 810 20.40 21.96 21.82
N LYS A 811 19.23 22.49 21.46
CA LYS A 811 18.11 21.71 20.91
C LYS A 811 18.37 21.22 19.49
N ILE A 812 18.99 22.06 18.66
CA ILE A 812 19.29 21.71 17.26
C ILE A 812 20.54 20.83 17.20
N LYS A 813 20.42 19.71 16.50
CA LYS A 813 21.47 18.68 16.35
C LYS A 813 22.01 18.61 14.92
N LEU A 814 21.13 18.65 13.93
CA LEU A 814 21.46 18.52 12.51
C LEU A 814 20.85 19.66 11.69
N ILE A 815 21.62 20.18 10.74
CA ILE A 815 21.15 21.11 9.72
C ILE A 815 21.63 20.61 8.36
N ASP A 816 20.70 20.33 7.47
CA ASP A 816 21.02 19.96 6.09
C ASP A 816 20.66 21.11 5.16
N ILE A 817 21.59 21.47 4.28
CA ILE A 817 21.38 22.57 3.33
C ILE A 817 21.32 22.00 1.91
N LEU A 818 20.20 22.21 1.23
CA LEU A 818 20.07 21.94 -0.20
C LEU A 818 20.41 23.19 -1.01
N TYR A 819 21.53 23.16 -1.70
CA TYR A 819 22.00 24.23 -2.58
C TYR A 819 22.60 23.64 -3.86
N ASN A 820 22.18 24.16 -5.02
CA ASN A 820 22.60 23.64 -6.34
C ASN A 820 22.47 22.10 -6.46
N ASN A 821 21.32 21.55 -6.06
CA ASN A 821 21.03 20.11 -6.06
C ASN A 821 22.00 19.24 -5.25
N THR A 822 22.77 19.84 -4.33
CA THR A 822 23.68 19.14 -3.44
C THR A 822 23.24 19.38 -2.00
N ILE A 823 23.23 18.31 -1.20
CA ILE A 823 22.96 18.39 0.24
C ILE A 823 24.30 18.53 0.98
N TYR A 824 24.39 19.57 1.81
CA TYR A 824 25.50 19.82 2.72
C TYR A 824 25.03 19.52 4.15
N PRO A 825 25.32 18.32 4.70
CA PRO A 825 24.91 17.97 6.05
C PRO A 825 25.87 18.60 7.07
N LEU A 826 25.30 19.24 8.10
CA LEU A 826 26.05 19.90 9.17
C LEU A 826 25.58 19.37 10.52
N THR A 827 26.51 18.79 11.27
CA THR A 827 26.30 18.48 12.68
C THR A 827 26.51 19.72 13.54
N ARG A 828 25.87 19.75 14.70
CA ARG A 828 26.10 20.80 15.69
C ARG A 828 27.58 20.98 16.03
N GLU A 829 28.32 19.89 16.21
CA GLU A 829 29.74 19.94 16.56
C GLU A 829 30.56 20.62 15.45
N GLN A 830 30.29 20.30 14.18
CA GLN A 830 30.92 20.98 13.05
C GLN A 830 30.61 22.47 13.02
N ILE A 831 29.40 22.89 13.42
CA ILE A 831 29.00 24.30 13.47
C ILE A 831 29.64 25.03 14.65
N GLU A 832 29.70 24.40 15.83
CA GLU A 832 30.30 24.97 17.04
C GLU A 832 31.83 25.12 16.87
N ASN A 833 32.47 24.19 16.16
CA ASN A 833 33.92 24.16 15.95
C ASN A 833 34.39 24.87 14.67
N SER A 834 33.48 25.39 13.83
CA SER A 834 33.87 26.11 12.61
C SER A 834 34.28 27.56 12.91
N ASN A 835 35.44 27.97 12.39
CA ASN A 835 35.92 29.37 12.45
C ASN A 835 35.20 30.26 11.41
N TYR A 836 33.87 30.21 11.34
CA TYR A 836 33.07 30.91 10.31
C TYR A 836 33.50 30.58 8.86
N GLY A 837 34.05 29.39 8.62
CA GLY A 837 34.40 28.92 7.28
C GLY A 837 33.15 28.66 6.42
N ASP A 838 33.30 28.73 5.09
CA ASP A 838 32.20 28.49 4.14
C ASP A 838 31.64 27.07 4.29
N PHE A 839 30.32 26.95 4.52
CA PHE A 839 29.63 25.67 4.62
C PHE A 839 29.13 25.12 3.26
N LEU A 840 29.25 25.90 2.17
CA LEU A 840 28.67 25.64 0.84
C LEU A 840 29.68 25.55 -0.31
#